data_AF-A0A0F9H6D3-F1
#
_entry.id   AF-A0A0F9H6D3-F1
#
_cell.length_a   1.000
_cell.length_b   1.000
_cell.length_c   1.000
_cell.angle_alpha   90.00
_cell.angle_beta   90.00
_cell.angle_gamma   90.00
#
_symmetry.space_group_name_H-M   'P 1'
#
loop_
_entity.id
_entity.type
_entity.pdbx_description
1 polymer ?
#
loop_
_entity_poly.entity_id
_entity_poly.type
_entity_poly.pdbx_seq_one_letter_code
_entity_poly.pdbx_strand_id
1 'polypeptide(L)'
;VILDSLNLIPGLGLTSELDTLRFLKGLGNIRRGAGLGDEAAEYTVSVLRRQTGQAEAGVPLAGAADEIPPGSLGTEGLDIEPAAERLTRWMSESEGSFQRSLRERAGEISESRAAKSSRMAEIFADESLTPQQQFEQATGALKGADAPDSTFARAPMNEADVSELLATVRDHPLLQARVYEKRNTQSALTTLLNGDLPTAGEWKLLERVFGPDFVRAGASQDQKTWRVAADLLNLPRTLRTIFDHSWPLRQGIGVIARHPKEVIGNLPKGLWSMVSKRSFNLWDEALRSKNQVIQVTDAGGNTKPWTIAELQGDSKLFLPKMQEVTGELAERTEELLPTQGDSWVGKFFGPVVEPFQRSFLGHGNMARSDIFENTLRGWTNGFTQPINRNDVDGLSWLLNVATGRGDLSGFNKYSPFFAGFVFSPRLIAGRVEHALSPALLAAGKLGVPQSGRAASLAAQQLVSFVGAGISILAAASAAGVARVELDPRSTLWGKLELFRDPENPGGATQKIDLFGGYQQYARTIAQLYKAQSKSDLGVISDRGRMDILEQFSLNKLAPVPSLARGAVYGETTIGKDVDLESVAGIKDYLWDGLSPLSFNDIEEAISQQSDPWKIAVGAGTAGTLGELGASANTYAPRITQQLNSIPQWVVPEMEQPFTAQELGRARDLDDDVDAYLDDLVGRIGKDAMETAEKRLGGRDSTVKYVGGQNGYSERVIDAAIFFRSTNNQKKYRNPEWYDFVFNNQEALRQADSWVFGNRDTQDYLFQRSAEVK
;
A
#
# COMPACT_ATOMS: atom_id res chain seq x y z
N VAL A 1 9.56 2.23 36.05
CA VAL A 1 10.77 2.10 35.19
C VAL A 1 10.42 1.87 33.71
N ILE A 2 9.45 1.01 33.37
CA ILE A 2 8.99 0.77 31.98
C ILE A 2 7.90 1.75 31.50
N LEU A 3 7.39 2.63 32.37
CA LEU A 3 6.31 3.59 32.05
C LEU A 3 6.70 5.03 32.38
N ASP A 4 7.91 5.43 32.02
CA ASP A 4 8.33 6.83 32.11
C ASP A 4 8.65 7.34 30.70
N SER A 5 7.85 8.30 30.21
CA SER A 5 8.00 8.91 28.88
C SER A 5 9.35 9.61 28.69
N LEU A 6 10.07 9.92 29.78
CA LEU A 6 11.40 10.50 29.74
C LEU A 6 12.49 9.49 29.33
N ASN A 7 12.23 8.18 29.40
CA ASN A 7 13.19 7.13 29.03
C ASN A 7 13.20 6.77 27.53
N LEU A 8 12.30 7.34 26.72
CA LEU A 8 12.27 7.17 25.25
C LEU A 8 13.13 8.21 24.51
N ILE A 9 13.59 9.25 25.20
CA ILE A 9 14.34 10.40 24.66
C ILE A 9 15.84 10.13 24.35
N PRO A 10 16.56 9.16 24.96
CA PRO A 10 18.01 9.00 24.75
C PRO A 10 18.44 8.69 23.30
N GLY A 11 17.54 8.17 22.45
CA GLY A 11 17.82 7.92 21.04
C GLY A 11 18.10 9.19 20.21
N LEU A 12 17.76 10.37 20.73
CA LEU A 12 17.98 11.67 20.10
C LEU A 12 19.16 12.45 20.70
N GLY A 13 19.87 11.89 21.69
CA GLY A 13 21.00 12.55 22.35
C GLY A 13 20.62 13.74 23.25
N LEU A 14 19.33 13.93 23.54
CA LEU A 14 18.83 14.99 24.44
C LEU A 14 18.79 14.45 25.86
N THR A 15 19.72 14.86 26.71
CA THR A 15 19.92 14.27 28.06
C THR A 15 19.28 15.11 29.17
N SER A 16 18.70 16.26 28.84
CA SER A 16 18.03 17.15 29.79
C SER A 16 16.76 17.79 29.24
N GLU A 17 15.88 18.26 30.13
CA GLU A 17 14.73 19.11 29.76
C GLU A 17 15.17 20.37 29.01
N LEU A 18 16.36 20.88 29.33
CA LEU A 18 16.95 22.04 28.68
C LEU A 18 17.32 21.74 27.22
N ASP A 19 17.80 20.53 26.91
CA ASP A 19 18.10 20.10 25.55
C ASP A 19 16.83 19.90 24.72
N THR A 20 15.77 19.37 25.35
CA THR A 20 14.45 19.25 24.72
C THR A 20 13.86 20.63 24.42
N LEU A 21 13.96 21.58 25.34
CA LEU A 21 13.55 22.97 25.12
C LEU A 21 14.39 23.66 24.04
N ARG A 22 15.69 23.40 23.97
CA ARG A 22 16.57 23.93 22.91
C ARG A 22 16.22 23.34 21.54
N PHE A 23 15.91 22.05 21.48
CA PHE A 23 15.43 21.38 20.27
C PHE A 23 14.10 21.98 19.78
N LEU A 24 13.12 22.14 20.68
CA LEU A 24 11.82 22.77 20.38
C LEU A 24 11.97 24.25 19.97
N LYS A 25 12.89 24.98 20.60
CA LYS A 25 13.21 26.37 20.24
C LYS A 25 13.94 26.45 18.89
N GLY A 26 14.75 25.44 18.56
CA GLY A 26 15.34 25.23 17.24
C GLY A 26 14.28 25.01 16.16
N LEU A 27 13.29 24.15 16.41
CA LEU A 27 12.13 23.96 15.52
C LEU A 27 11.33 25.25 15.33
N GLY A 28 11.16 26.05 16.40
CA GLY A 28 10.53 27.37 16.33
C GLY A 28 11.30 28.40 15.49
N ASN A 29 12.62 28.27 15.39
CA ASN A 29 13.47 29.13 14.55
C ASN A 29 13.52 28.66 13.08
N ILE A 30 13.30 27.37 12.79
CA ILE A 30 13.12 26.85 11.43
C ILE A 30 11.89 27.49 10.76
N ARG A 31 10.83 27.78 11.53
CA ARG A 31 9.66 28.54 11.05
C ARG A 31 9.99 29.99 10.66
N ARG A 32 11.17 30.51 11.04
CA ARG A 32 11.61 31.89 10.75
C ARG A 32 12.73 31.99 9.70
N GLY A 33 13.08 30.90 9.01
CA GLY A 33 13.97 30.95 7.85
C GLY A 33 15.44 31.27 8.14
N ALA A 34 15.93 31.09 9.38
CA ALA A 34 17.35 31.19 9.67
C ALA A 34 18.04 29.84 9.36
N GLY A 35 18.87 29.80 8.31
CA GLY A 35 19.61 28.61 7.89
C GLY A 35 20.63 28.17 8.94
N LEU A 36 20.39 26.99 9.53
CA LEU A 36 21.32 26.27 10.43
C LEU A 36 21.75 24.91 9.83
N GLY A 37 21.48 24.68 8.54
CA GLY A 37 21.68 23.37 7.90
C GLY A 37 23.13 23.00 7.60
N ASP A 38 24.02 23.97 7.41
CA ASP A 38 25.36 23.70 6.90
C ASP A 38 26.38 23.35 8.01
N GLU A 39 26.33 24.01 9.17
CA GLU A 39 27.25 23.73 10.28
C GLU A 39 27.01 22.35 10.93
N ALA A 40 25.75 21.94 11.11
CA ALA A 40 25.42 20.62 11.65
C ALA A 40 25.78 19.48 10.67
N ALA A 41 25.64 19.74 9.36
CA ALA A 41 26.07 18.80 8.33
C ALA A 41 27.60 18.70 8.27
N GLU A 42 28.33 19.81 8.36
CA GLU A 42 29.80 19.83 8.42
C GLU A 42 30.33 19.13 9.67
N TYR A 43 29.70 19.35 10.83
CA TYR A 43 30.07 18.66 12.06
C TYR A 43 29.90 17.13 11.93
N THR A 44 28.76 16.69 11.40
CA THR A 44 28.49 15.26 11.17
C THR A 44 29.47 14.63 10.16
N VAL A 45 29.78 15.34 9.07
CA VAL A 45 30.80 14.92 8.09
C VAL A 45 32.20 14.84 8.73
N SER A 46 32.55 15.79 9.61
CA SER A 46 33.83 15.79 10.31
C SER A 46 33.99 14.62 11.29
N VAL A 47 32.91 14.23 11.97
CA VAL A 47 32.88 13.07 12.87
C VAL A 47 33.02 11.76 12.08
N LEU A 48 32.34 11.66 10.94
CA LEU A 48 32.43 10.49 10.05
C LEU A 48 33.83 10.35 9.44
N ARG A 49 34.47 11.46 9.02
CA ARG A 49 35.88 11.45 8.54
C ARG A 49 36.86 10.96 9.61
N ARG A 50 36.62 11.28 10.89
CA ARG A 50 37.44 10.77 12.01
C ARG A 50 37.25 9.28 12.25
N GLN A 51 36.05 8.73 12.01
CA GLN A 51 35.78 7.30 12.16
C GLN A 51 36.32 6.44 11.02
N THR A 52 36.52 7.01 9.82
CA THR A 52 37.04 6.29 8.64
C THR A 52 38.56 6.22 8.54
N GLY A 53 39.31 6.75 9.52
CA GLY A 53 40.77 6.57 9.61
C GLY A 53 41.59 7.21 8.47
N GLN A 54 41.04 8.17 7.74
CA GLN A 54 41.81 8.92 6.75
C GLN A 54 42.58 10.05 7.44
N ALA A 55 43.83 9.78 7.78
CA ALA A 55 44.78 10.81 8.19
C ALA A 55 45.35 11.48 6.92
N GLU A 56 45.12 12.78 6.76
CA GLU A 56 45.80 13.57 5.75
C GLU A 56 47.26 13.81 6.17
N ALA A 57 48.20 13.32 5.36
CA ALA A 57 49.59 13.73 5.44
C ALA A 57 49.70 15.16 4.86
N GLY A 58 49.93 16.14 5.73
CA GLY A 58 50.18 17.52 5.34
C GLY A 58 51.48 17.65 4.55
N VAL A 59 51.39 18.13 3.32
CA VAL A 59 52.52 18.64 2.54
C VAL A 59 52.62 20.16 2.80
N PRO A 60 53.78 20.70 3.20
CA PRO A 60 53.93 22.12 3.46
C PRO A 60 54.03 22.89 2.15
N LEU A 61 53.16 23.88 1.95
CA LEU A 61 53.30 24.89 0.92
C LEU A 61 54.28 25.97 1.39
N ALA A 62 55.47 25.99 0.79
CA ALA A 62 56.40 27.10 0.87
C ALA A 62 56.78 27.50 -0.57
N GLY A 63 56.72 28.80 -0.86
CA GLY A 63 57.26 29.39 -2.09
C GLY A 63 56.39 30.50 -2.66
N ALA A 64 56.47 31.68 -2.06
CA ALA A 64 56.11 32.93 -2.71
C ALA A 64 57.08 33.16 -3.90
N ALA A 65 56.53 33.35 -5.09
CA ALA A 65 57.24 33.80 -6.27
C ALA A 65 56.40 34.87 -6.97
N ASP A 66 57.11 35.88 -7.47
CA ASP A 66 56.64 37.21 -7.84
C ASP A 66 55.50 37.26 -8.87
N GLU A 67 54.61 38.22 -8.66
CA GLU A 67 53.58 38.65 -9.61
C GLU A 67 54.23 39.24 -10.86
N ILE A 68 54.11 38.51 -11.98
CA ILE A 68 54.28 39.06 -13.32
C ILE A 68 52.89 39.52 -13.80
N PRO A 69 52.72 40.77 -14.27
CA PRO A 69 51.42 41.25 -14.71
C PRO A 69 50.98 40.50 -15.98
N PRO A 70 49.71 40.04 -16.07
CA PRO A 70 49.24 39.36 -17.25
C PRO A 70 49.16 40.35 -18.41
N GLY A 71 50.07 40.18 -19.37
CA GLY A 71 49.93 40.76 -20.70
C GLY A 71 48.66 40.22 -21.36
N SER A 72 47.77 41.13 -21.72
CA SER A 72 46.55 40.88 -22.50
C SER A 72 46.90 40.34 -23.89
N LEU A 73 46.95 39.02 -24.03
CA LEU A 73 46.74 38.36 -25.31
C LEU A 73 45.26 37.99 -25.38
N GLY A 74 44.50 38.81 -26.09
CA GLY A 74 43.13 38.52 -26.47
C GLY A 74 43.10 37.25 -27.29
N THR A 75 42.83 36.13 -26.63
CA THR A 75 42.16 35.02 -27.28
C THR A 75 40.69 35.37 -27.24
N GLU A 76 40.18 36.00 -28.30
CA GLU A 76 38.78 35.82 -28.68
C GLU A 76 38.60 34.33 -29.00
N GLY A 77 38.58 33.51 -27.95
CA GLY A 77 38.10 32.15 -28.02
C GLY A 77 36.65 32.28 -28.38
N LEU A 78 36.31 31.93 -29.62
CA LEU A 78 34.94 31.60 -29.98
C LEU A 78 34.47 30.61 -28.91
N ASP A 79 33.53 31.02 -28.05
CA ASP A 79 32.82 30.12 -27.15
C ASP A 79 32.03 29.14 -28.04
N ILE A 80 32.74 28.11 -28.51
CA ILE A 80 32.14 27.02 -29.27
C ILE A 80 31.36 26.24 -28.23
N GLU A 81 30.05 26.46 -28.23
CA GLU A 81 29.09 25.70 -27.44
C GLU A 81 29.38 24.19 -27.56
N PRO A 82 29.36 23.40 -26.48
CA PRO A 82 29.54 21.96 -26.55
C PRO A 82 28.54 21.29 -27.51
N ALA A 83 28.93 20.22 -28.20
CA ALA A 83 28.06 19.55 -29.17
C ALA A 83 26.76 19.02 -28.54
N ALA A 84 26.80 18.62 -27.26
CA ALA A 84 25.63 18.17 -26.51
C ALA A 84 24.60 19.28 -26.28
N GLU A 85 25.06 20.51 -26.01
CA GLU A 85 24.18 21.67 -25.81
C GLU A 85 23.53 22.09 -27.14
N ARG A 86 24.29 22.11 -28.24
CA ARG A 86 23.75 22.31 -29.59
C ARG A 86 22.66 21.29 -29.93
N LEU A 87 22.88 20.00 -29.64
CA LEU A 87 21.90 18.94 -29.92
C LEU A 87 20.64 19.14 -29.07
N THR A 88 20.81 19.47 -27.79
CA THR A 88 19.71 19.73 -26.87
C THR A 88 18.87 20.92 -27.33
N ARG A 89 19.51 22.02 -27.74
CA ARG A 89 18.83 23.20 -28.28
C ARG A 89 18.05 22.86 -29.53
N TRP A 90 18.69 22.17 -30.49
CA TRP A 90 18.03 21.78 -31.73
C TRP A 90 16.80 20.89 -31.49
N MET A 91 16.89 19.94 -30.55
CA MET A 91 15.75 19.09 -30.19
C MET A 91 14.60 19.91 -29.61
N SER A 92 14.91 20.86 -28.73
CA SER A 92 13.95 21.78 -28.12
C SER A 92 13.26 22.65 -29.18
N GLU A 93 14.02 23.23 -30.11
CA GLU A 93 13.49 24.01 -31.24
C GLU A 93 12.64 23.16 -32.20
N SER A 94 12.99 21.88 -32.33
CA SER A 94 12.33 20.91 -33.20
C SER A 94 11.16 20.17 -32.51
N GLU A 95 10.77 20.53 -31.28
CA GLU A 95 9.76 19.82 -30.47
C GLU A 95 8.46 19.57 -31.26
N GLY A 96 7.99 20.55 -32.02
CA GLY A 96 6.76 20.42 -32.82
C GLY A 96 6.87 19.41 -33.98
N SER A 97 8.07 19.10 -34.47
CA SER A 97 8.30 18.04 -35.46
C SER A 97 8.39 16.66 -34.81
N PHE A 98 9.06 16.56 -33.65
CA PHE A 98 9.11 15.35 -32.83
C PHE A 98 7.70 14.89 -32.40
N GLN A 99 6.84 15.82 -31.98
CA GLN A 99 5.47 15.49 -31.59
C GLN A 99 4.63 14.96 -32.75
N ARG A 100 4.83 15.49 -33.96
CA ARG A 100 4.12 15.02 -35.15
C ARG A 100 4.57 13.61 -35.55
N SER A 101 5.88 13.37 -35.62
CA SER A 101 6.42 12.04 -35.94
C SER A 101 6.03 11.00 -34.88
N LEU A 102 5.98 11.38 -33.60
CA LEU A 102 5.49 10.52 -32.53
C LEU A 102 4.00 10.14 -32.69
N ARG A 103 3.15 11.10 -33.06
CA ARG A 103 1.71 10.86 -33.29
C ARG A 103 1.47 9.97 -34.51
N GLU A 104 2.15 10.24 -35.61
CA GLU A 104 2.10 9.44 -36.84
C GLU A 104 2.55 8.00 -36.54
N ARG A 105 3.71 7.84 -35.89
CA ARG A 105 4.23 6.53 -35.48
C ARG A 105 3.31 5.82 -34.48
N ALA A 106 2.68 6.53 -33.55
CA ALA A 106 1.73 5.93 -32.62
C ALA A 106 0.47 5.41 -33.33
N GLY A 107 -0.04 6.16 -34.32
CA GLY A 107 -1.14 5.72 -35.19
C GLY A 107 -0.78 4.46 -35.96
N GLU A 108 0.37 4.48 -36.64
CA GLU A 108 0.85 3.34 -37.44
C GLU A 108 1.17 2.10 -36.59
N ILE A 109 1.78 2.27 -35.41
CA ILE A 109 2.01 1.16 -34.47
C ILE A 109 0.68 0.60 -33.97
N SER A 110 -0.31 1.46 -33.69
CA SER A 110 -1.64 1.04 -33.27
C SER A 110 -2.34 0.22 -34.36
N GLU A 111 -2.32 0.70 -35.60
CA GLU A 111 -2.86 0.01 -36.77
C GLU A 111 -2.14 -1.32 -37.05
N SER A 112 -0.80 -1.32 -37.00
CA SER A 112 0.03 -2.51 -37.14
C SER A 112 -0.27 -3.55 -36.06
N ARG A 113 -0.45 -3.11 -34.80
CA ARG A 113 -0.84 -3.99 -33.68
C ARG A 113 -2.26 -4.51 -33.84
N ALA A 114 -3.20 -3.68 -34.29
CA ALA A 114 -4.58 -4.10 -34.54
C ALA A 114 -4.65 -5.15 -35.66
N ALA A 115 -3.90 -4.96 -36.74
CA ALA A 115 -3.79 -5.92 -37.84
C ALA A 115 -3.14 -7.24 -37.37
N LYS A 116 -2.05 -7.16 -36.59
CA LYS A 116 -1.38 -8.35 -36.01
C LYS A 116 -2.29 -9.09 -35.04
N SER A 117 -3.00 -8.37 -34.17
CA SER A 117 -3.94 -8.97 -33.22
C SER A 117 -5.12 -9.65 -33.92
N SER A 118 -5.63 -9.05 -35.00
CA SER A 118 -6.71 -9.64 -35.80
C SER A 118 -6.24 -10.93 -36.48
N ARG A 119 -5.04 -10.91 -37.07
CA ARG A 119 -4.44 -12.10 -37.70
C ARG A 119 -4.14 -13.20 -36.68
N MET A 120 -3.70 -12.85 -35.48
CA MET A 120 -3.53 -13.81 -34.38
C MET A 120 -4.87 -14.41 -33.95
N ALA A 121 -5.92 -13.60 -33.84
CA ALA A 121 -7.26 -14.08 -33.51
C ALA A 121 -7.78 -15.05 -34.57
N GLU A 122 -7.54 -14.78 -35.86
CA GLU A 122 -7.85 -15.71 -36.96
C GLU A 122 -7.07 -17.03 -36.83
N ILE A 123 -5.77 -16.97 -36.53
CA ILE A 123 -4.93 -18.17 -36.35
C ILE A 123 -5.38 -19.01 -35.15
N PHE A 124 -5.76 -18.38 -34.03
CA PHE A 124 -6.26 -19.10 -32.86
C PHE A 124 -7.70 -19.60 -33.00
N ALA A 125 -8.49 -19.01 -33.90
CA ALA A 125 -9.83 -19.47 -34.24
C ALA A 125 -9.83 -20.62 -35.26
N ASP A 126 -8.71 -20.89 -35.93
CA ASP A 126 -8.59 -21.99 -36.88
C ASP A 126 -8.45 -23.34 -36.16
N GLU A 127 -9.58 -24.04 -36.04
CA GLU A 127 -9.69 -25.38 -35.43
C GLU A 127 -8.95 -26.47 -36.22
N SER A 128 -8.55 -26.20 -37.48
CA SER A 128 -7.79 -27.16 -38.30
C SER A 128 -6.31 -27.23 -37.90
N LEU A 129 -5.81 -26.23 -37.18
CA LEU A 129 -4.44 -26.17 -36.70
C LEU A 129 -4.32 -26.76 -35.30
N THR A 130 -3.30 -27.58 -35.08
CA THR A 130 -2.95 -27.99 -33.72
C THR A 130 -2.51 -26.76 -32.89
N PRO A 131 -2.67 -26.76 -31.56
CA PRO A 131 -2.24 -25.65 -30.72
C PRO A 131 -0.77 -25.23 -30.93
N GLN A 132 0.11 -26.18 -31.26
CA GLN A 132 1.51 -25.90 -31.58
C GLN A 132 1.66 -25.17 -32.92
N GLN A 133 0.93 -25.58 -33.95
CA GLN A 133 0.92 -24.89 -35.25
C GLN A 133 0.29 -23.50 -35.15
N GLN A 134 -0.78 -23.34 -34.35
CA GLN A 134 -1.37 -22.03 -34.06
C GLN A 134 -0.33 -21.09 -33.43
N PHE A 135 0.43 -21.58 -32.46
CA PHE A 135 1.50 -20.79 -31.82
C PHE A 135 2.63 -20.44 -32.79
N GLU A 136 3.11 -21.39 -33.60
CA GLU A 136 4.17 -21.17 -34.58
C GLU A 136 3.75 -20.17 -35.67
N GLN A 137 2.52 -20.29 -36.19
CA GLN A 137 1.97 -19.37 -37.18
C GLN A 137 1.69 -17.98 -36.58
N ALA A 138 1.15 -17.91 -35.36
CA ALA A 138 0.93 -16.65 -34.66
C ALA A 138 2.27 -15.93 -34.40
N THR A 139 3.32 -16.67 -34.06
CA THR A 139 4.69 -16.15 -33.89
C THR A 139 5.28 -15.67 -35.22
N GLY A 140 5.01 -16.38 -36.33
CA GLY A 140 5.36 -15.95 -37.67
C GLY A 140 4.69 -14.65 -38.08
N ALA A 141 3.40 -14.48 -37.75
CA ALA A 141 2.63 -13.25 -38.01
C ALA A 141 3.16 -12.01 -37.25
N LEU A 142 3.95 -12.21 -36.20
CA LEU A 142 4.61 -11.13 -35.46
C LEU A 142 5.93 -10.67 -36.11
N LYS A 143 6.55 -11.48 -36.97
CA LYS A 143 7.80 -11.14 -37.66
C LYS A 143 7.51 -10.42 -38.98
N GLY A 144 8.04 -9.19 -39.16
CA GLY A 144 8.15 -8.57 -40.48
C GLY A 144 7.34 -7.29 -40.76
N ALA A 145 6.93 -6.55 -39.73
CA ALA A 145 6.55 -5.15 -39.94
C ALA A 145 7.21 -4.34 -38.83
N ASP A 146 8.42 -3.87 -39.12
CA ASP A 146 9.03 -2.78 -38.37
C ASP A 146 8.14 -1.55 -38.52
N ALA A 147 8.05 -0.74 -37.47
CA ALA A 147 7.33 0.52 -37.56
C ALA A 147 7.95 1.33 -38.72
N PRO A 148 7.15 2.01 -39.56
CA PRO A 148 7.69 2.88 -40.60
C PRO A 148 8.74 3.83 -40.02
N ASP A 149 9.80 4.08 -40.78
CA ASP A 149 10.84 5.03 -40.38
C ASP A 149 10.19 6.41 -40.20
N SER A 150 10.02 6.83 -38.95
CA SER A 150 9.46 8.14 -38.63
C SER A 150 10.58 9.17 -38.79
N THR A 151 10.79 9.68 -40.00
CA THR A 151 11.86 10.63 -40.26
C THR A 151 11.44 12.03 -39.78
N PHE A 152 11.97 12.49 -38.65
CA PHE A 152 12.08 13.94 -38.41
C PHE A 152 13.36 14.47 -39.07
N ALA A 153 13.49 15.79 -39.18
CA ALA A 153 14.64 16.41 -39.82
C ALA A 153 15.94 15.91 -39.18
N ARG A 154 16.97 15.61 -39.99
CA ARG A 154 18.28 15.22 -39.48
C ARG A 154 18.86 16.36 -38.65
N ALA A 155 19.49 16.03 -37.51
CA ALA A 155 20.15 17.04 -36.69
C ALA A 155 21.23 17.75 -37.52
N PRO A 156 21.30 19.10 -37.54
CA PRO A 156 22.27 19.86 -38.33
C PRO A 156 23.64 19.86 -37.65
N MET A 157 24.17 18.66 -37.44
CA MET A 157 25.46 18.41 -36.79
C MET A 157 26.54 18.14 -37.83
N ASN A 158 27.69 18.78 -37.66
CA ASN A 158 28.86 18.46 -38.50
C ASN A 158 29.55 17.18 -37.98
N GLU A 159 30.51 16.64 -38.74
CA GLU A 159 31.21 15.41 -38.37
C GLU A 159 32.02 15.53 -37.07
N ALA A 160 32.50 16.73 -36.73
CA ALA A 160 33.22 16.99 -35.48
C ALA A 160 32.26 16.91 -34.28
N ASP A 161 31.05 17.48 -34.40
CA ASP A 161 30.01 17.42 -33.37
C ASP A 161 29.59 15.97 -33.11
N VAL A 162 29.37 15.20 -34.18
CA VAL A 162 28.99 13.78 -34.08
C VAL A 162 30.11 12.97 -33.42
N SER A 163 31.37 13.25 -33.79
CA SER A 163 32.54 12.58 -33.21
C SER A 163 32.70 12.91 -31.73
N GLU A 164 32.47 14.18 -31.34
CA GLU A 164 32.48 14.62 -29.95
C GLU A 164 31.43 13.89 -29.12
N LEU A 165 30.17 13.87 -29.58
CA LEU A 165 29.07 13.19 -28.88
C LEU A 165 29.32 11.69 -28.71
N LEU A 166 29.82 11.02 -29.76
CA LEU A 166 30.17 9.59 -29.69
C LEU A 166 31.36 9.33 -28.75
N ALA A 167 32.32 10.26 -28.67
CA ALA A 167 33.43 10.20 -27.72
C ALA A 167 32.93 10.40 -26.29
N THR A 168 32.00 11.32 -26.04
CA THR A 168 31.36 11.50 -24.73
C THR A 168 30.73 10.19 -24.24
N VAL A 169 29.97 9.50 -25.10
CA VAL A 169 29.39 8.18 -24.77
C VAL A 169 30.47 7.11 -24.55
N ARG A 170 31.51 7.09 -25.39
CA ARG A 170 32.60 6.11 -25.31
C ARG A 170 33.37 6.21 -23.99
N ASP A 171 33.65 7.43 -23.57
CA ASP A 171 34.55 7.74 -22.47
C ASP A 171 33.81 7.93 -21.14
N HIS A 172 32.46 7.92 -21.17
CA HIS A 172 31.62 8.11 -20.00
C HIS A 172 31.94 7.10 -18.87
N PRO A 173 32.27 7.55 -17.63
CA PRO A 173 32.70 6.68 -16.54
C PRO A 173 31.72 5.55 -16.22
N LEU A 174 30.40 5.83 -16.24
CA LEU A 174 29.37 4.82 -15.95
C LEU A 174 29.29 3.68 -16.98
N LEU A 175 29.81 3.89 -18.19
CA LEU A 175 29.72 2.94 -19.30
C LEU A 175 31.04 2.20 -19.56
N GLN A 176 32.14 2.55 -18.87
CA GLN A 176 33.45 1.96 -19.13
C GLN A 176 33.47 0.44 -18.93
N ALA A 177 32.82 -0.05 -17.87
CA ALA A 177 32.69 -1.49 -17.59
C ALA A 177 31.54 -2.18 -18.36
N ARG A 178 30.72 -1.43 -19.13
CA ARG A 178 29.45 -1.92 -19.70
C ARG A 178 29.43 -1.82 -21.23
N VAL A 179 30.19 -2.70 -21.88
CA VAL A 179 30.41 -2.68 -23.34
C VAL A 179 29.09 -2.67 -24.14
N TYR A 180 28.09 -3.46 -23.73
CA TYR A 180 26.79 -3.49 -24.42
C TYR A 180 25.97 -2.23 -24.20
N GLU A 181 25.91 -1.69 -22.97
CA GLU A 181 25.23 -0.41 -22.73
C GLU A 181 25.90 0.70 -23.54
N LYS A 182 27.24 0.75 -23.57
CA LYS A 182 28.00 1.69 -24.40
C LYS A 182 27.61 1.63 -25.88
N ARG A 183 27.60 0.43 -26.47
CA ARG A 183 27.18 0.22 -27.87
C ARG A 183 25.73 0.66 -28.08
N ASN A 184 24.82 0.30 -27.19
CA ASN A 184 23.41 0.66 -27.30
C ASN A 184 23.20 2.17 -27.18
N THR A 185 23.93 2.86 -26.29
CA THR A 185 23.88 4.32 -26.18
C THR A 185 24.41 5.00 -27.44
N GLN A 186 25.49 4.48 -28.06
CA GLN A 186 26.00 5.00 -29.34
C GLN A 186 25.01 4.78 -30.48
N SER A 187 24.37 3.61 -30.52
CA SER A 187 23.29 3.31 -31.48
C SER A 187 22.13 4.29 -31.30
N ALA A 188 21.65 4.47 -30.07
CA ALA A 188 20.58 5.41 -29.73
C ALA A 188 20.88 6.84 -30.19
N LEU A 189 22.10 7.32 -29.93
CA LEU A 189 22.56 8.63 -30.34
C LEU A 189 22.59 8.75 -31.88
N THR A 190 23.04 7.70 -32.58
CA THR A 190 23.09 7.67 -34.05
C THR A 190 21.68 7.66 -34.66
N THR A 191 20.75 6.88 -34.08
CA THR A 191 19.32 6.89 -34.42
C THR A 191 18.76 8.31 -34.30
N LEU A 192 18.99 8.96 -33.16
CA LEU A 192 18.55 10.34 -32.93
C LEU A 192 19.13 11.33 -33.96
N LEU A 193 20.43 11.22 -34.24
CA LEU A 193 21.13 12.09 -35.21
C LEU A 193 20.65 11.88 -36.65
N ASN A 194 20.18 10.68 -36.99
CA ASN A 194 19.68 10.35 -38.32
C ASN A 194 18.22 10.77 -38.56
N GLY A 195 17.56 11.34 -37.55
CA GLY A 195 16.15 11.73 -37.67
C GLY A 195 15.18 10.64 -37.23
N ASP A 196 15.65 9.60 -36.53
CA ASP A 196 14.82 8.51 -36.01
C ASP A 196 14.66 8.62 -34.49
N LEU A 197 13.53 8.12 -33.98
CA LEU A 197 13.20 8.20 -32.56
C LEU A 197 13.78 6.98 -31.80
N PRO A 198 14.68 7.20 -30.82
CA PRO A 198 15.15 6.14 -29.93
C PRO A 198 13.99 5.51 -29.15
N THR A 199 14.16 4.24 -28.80
CA THR A 199 13.26 3.51 -27.89
C THR A 199 13.34 4.04 -26.46
N ALA A 200 12.37 3.68 -25.60
CA ALA A 200 12.36 4.15 -24.20
C ALA A 200 13.63 3.75 -23.41
N GLY A 201 14.13 2.52 -23.63
CA GLY A 201 15.38 2.05 -23.00
C GLY A 201 16.62 2.80 -23.50
N GLU A 202 16.64 3.17 -24.78
CA GLU A 202 17.69 3.97 -25.39
C GLU A 202 17.69 5.42 -24.89
N TRP A 203 16.52 6.03 -24.71
CA TRP A 203 16.40 7.34 -24.06
C TRP A 203 16.95 7.33 -22.62
N LYS A 204 16.73 6.25 -21.86
CA LYS A 204 17.30 6.09 -20.51
C LYS A 204 18.83 6.02 -20.53
N LEU A 205 19.39 5.36 -21.55
CA LEU A 205 20.84 5.32 -21.74
C LEU A 205 21.40 6.69 -22.13
N LEU A 206 20.68 7.47 -22.94
CA LEU A 206 21.05 8.85 -23.28
C LEU A 206 20.95 9.78 -22.07
N GLU A 207 19.92 9.65 -21.21
CA GLU A 207 19.81 10.42 -19.95
C GLU A 207 21.03 10.20 -19.05
N ARG A 208 21.51 8.95 -18.94
CA ARG A 208 22.67 8.62 -18.10
C ARG A 208 23.97 9.30 -18.55
N VAL A 209 24.08 9.65 -19.84
CA VAL A 209 25.29 10.26 -20.41
C VAL A 209 25.16 11.78 -20.54
N PHE A 210 24.03 12.25 -21.06
CA PHE A 210 23.83 13.67 -21.41
C PHE A 210 22.91 14.42 -20.43
N GLY A 211 22.34 13.73 -19.45
CA GLY A 211 21.49 14.31 -18.42
C GLY A 211 20.00 14.39 -18.80
N PRO A 212 19.14 14.76 -17.83
CA PRO A 212 17.69 14.82 -18.01
C PRO A 212 17.21 15.94 -18.93
N ASP A 213 17.99 17.00 -19.11
CA ASP A 213 17.64 18.13 -20.00
C ASP A 213 17.72 17.72 -21.46
N PHE A 214 18.73 16.91 -21.81
CA PHE A 214 18.88 16.32 -23.14
C PHE A 214 17.64 15.49 -23.54
N VAL A 215 17.17 14.63 -22.64
CA VAL A 215 16.00 13.78 -22.92
C VAL A 215 14.70 14.58 -22.90
N ARG A 216 14.57 15.59 -22.03
CA ARG A 216 13.39 16.47 -22.03
C ARG A 216 13.21 17.20 -23.36
N ALA A 217 14.31 17.62 -23.99
CA ALA A 217 14.28 18.28 -25.28
C ALA A 217 13.85 17.35 -26.43
N GLY A 218 14.25 16.07 -26.42
CA GLY A 218 13.97 15.13 -27.52
C GLY A 218 12.78 14.19 -27.32
N ALA A 219 12.37 13.91 -26.08
CA ALA A 219 11.37 12.91 -25.72
C ALA A 219 10.13 13.51 -25.06
N SER A 220 9.83 14.80 -25.28
CA SER A 220 8.54 15.35 -24.88
C SER A 220 7.47 14.58 -25.68
N GLN A 221 6.89 13.56 -25.06
CA GLN A 221 5.83 12.75 -25.64
C GLN A 221 4.50 13.43 -25.30
N ASP A 222 3.48 13.22 -26.13
CA ASP A 222 2.05 13.52 -25.89
C ASP A 222 1.46 12.74 -24.67
N GLN A 223 2.33 12.31 -23.76
CA GLN A 223 2.00 11.92 -22.40
C GLN A 223 1.41 13.08 -21.59
N LYS A 224 1.33 14.33 -22.08
CA LYS A 224 0.74 15.44 -21.31
C LYS A 224 -0.70 15.16 -20.88
N THR A 225 -1.55 14.64 -21.76
CA THR A 225 -2.97 14.36 -21.45
C THR A 225 -3.13 13.14 -20.55
N TRP A 226 -2.40 12.06 -20.83
CA TRP A 226 -2.41 10.85 -19.98
C TRP A 226 -1.74 11.10 -18.62
N ARG A 227 -0.65 11.87 -18.56
CA ARG A 227 -0.01 12.29 -17.30
C ARG A 227 -0.95 13.16 -16.49
N VAL A 228 -1.64 14.13 -17.09
CA VAL A 228 -2.61 14.94 -16.33
C VAL A 228 -3.73 14.07 -15.74
N ALA A 229 -4.27 13.11 -16.50
CA ALA A 229 -5.27 12.18 -16.00
C ALA A 229 -4.70 11.23 -14.93
N ALA A 230 -3.53 10.62 -15.16
CA ALA A 230 -2.85 9.76 -14.21
C ALA A 230 -2.41 10.53 -12.95
N ASP A 231 -2.00 11.78 -13.07
CA ASP A 231 -1.61 12.66 -11.98
C ASP A 231 -2.83 13.01 -11.14
N LEU A 232 -3.97 13.31 -11.77
CA LEU A 232 -5.24 13.56 -11.08
C LEU A 232 -5.77 12.29 -10.37
N LEU A 233 -5.66 11.13 -11.01
CA LEU A 233 -6.06 9.83 -10.43
C LEU A 233 -5.15 9.40 -9.27
N ASN A 234 -3.86 9.78 -9.31
CA ASN A 234 -2.91 9.45 -8.24
C ASN A 234 -2.83 10.52 -7.14
N LEU A 235 -3.27 11.75 -7.38
CA LEU A 235 -3.24 12.85 -6.41
C LEU A 235 -3.88 12.46 -5.06
N PRO A 236 -5.09 11.87 -5.02
CA PRO A 236 -5.68 11.35 -3.78
C PRO A 236 -4.78 10.37 -3.02
N ARG A 237 -4.13 9.43 -3.72
CA ARG A 237 -3.18 8.51 -3.09
C ARG A 237 -2.01 9.26 -2.50
N THR A 238 -1.42 10.16 -3.27
CA THR A 238 -0.26 10.93 -2.83
C THR A 238 -0.57 11.78 -1.61
N LEU A 239 -1.70 12.49 -1.59
CA LEU A 239 -2.12 13.26 -0.41
C LEU A 239 -2.31 12.38 0.82
N ARG A 240 -2.86 11.17 0.63
CA ARG A 240 -3.04 10.19 1.69
C ARG A 240 -1.73 9.61 2.24
N THR A 241 -0.66 9.61 1.45
CA THR A 241 0.66 9.05 1.81
C THR A 241 1.74 10.10 2.08
N ILE A 242 1.48 11.39 1.85
CA ILE A 242 2.50 12.45 1.80
C ILE A 242 3.24 12.66 3.12
N PHE A 243 2.64 12.40 4.28
CA PHE A 243 3.27 12.62 5.59
C PHE A 243 3.82 11.35 6.25
N ASP A 244 3.79 10.24 5.52
CA ASP A 244 3.96 8.93 6.12
C ASP A 244 5.42 8.47 6.03
N HIS A 245 6.10 8.42 7.18
CA HIS A 245 7.41 7.76 7.36
C HIS A 245 7.27 6.23 7.40
N SER A 246 6.34 5.70 6.60
CA SER A 246 5.83 4.34 6.72
C SER A 246 6.81 3.23 6.41
N TRP A 247 7.98 3.55 5.85
CA TRP A 247 8.87 2.52 5.34
C TRP A 247 9.18 1.42 6.38
N PRO A 248 9.54 1.71 7.64
CA PRO A 248 9.93 0.69 8.62
C PRO A 248 8.83 -0.34 8.90
N LEU A 249 7.58 0.08 9.12
CA LEU A 249 6.49 -0.84 9.53
C LEU A 249 5.55 -1.24 8.38
N ARG A 250 5.56 -0.53 7.25
CA ARG A 250 4.78 -0.92 6.06
C ARG A 250 5.56 -1.85 5.13
N GLN A 251 6.82 -1.50 4.85
CA GLN A 251 7.69 -2.21 3.92
C GLN A 251 8.75 -3.02 4.67
N GLY A 252 9.42 -2.44 5.66
CA GLY A 252 10.51 -3.08 6.42
C GLY A 252 10.05 -4.12 7.44
N ILE A 253 8.75 -4.23 7.74
CA ILE A 253 8.26 -5.05 8.86
C ILE A 253 8.54 -6.55 8.68
N GLY A 254 8.57 -7.03 7.44
CA GLY A 254 8.90 -8.42 7.17
C GLY A 254 10.35 -8.79 7.51
N VAL A 255 11.24 -7.79 7.60
CA VAL A 255 12.68 -8.00 7.84
C VAL A 255 13.15 -7.42 9.17
N ILE A 256 12.38 -6.54 9.81
CA ILE A 256 12.76 -5.81 11.03
C ILE A 256 13.11 -6.73 12.21
N ALA A 257 12.42 -7.86 12.37
CA ALA A 257 12.65 -8.77 13.50
C ALA A 257 14.05 -9.41 13.45
N ARG A 258 14.60 -9.60 12.25
CA ARG A 258 15.93 -10.17 12.04
C ARG A 258 17.01 -9.11 11.83
N HIS A 259 16.64 -7.98 11.25
CA HIS A 259 17.54 -6.89 10.89
C HIS A 259 17.13 -5.57 11.57
N PRO A 260 16.96 -5.53 12.91
CA PRO A 260 16.45 -4.35 13.58
C PRO A 260 17.45 -3.19 13.51
N LYS A 261 18.76 -3.46 13.45
CA LYS A 261 19.79 -2.44 13.36
C LYS A 261 19.78 -1.74 12.01
N GLU A 262 19.57 -2.50 10.93
CA GLU A 262 19.56 -1.99 9.56
C GLU A 262 18.24 -1.26 9.26
N VAL A 263 17.12 -1.73 9.82
CA VAL A 263 15.82 -1.07 9.67
C VAL A 263 15.73 0.12 10.63
N ILE A 264 15.70 -0.10 11.95
CA ILE A 264 15.49 0.98 12.93
C ILE A 264 16.71 1.90 13.05
N GLY A 265 17.94 1.37 12.97
CA GLY A 265 19.15 2.20 13.06
C GLY A 265 19.33 3.18 11.89
N ASN A 266 18.66 2.95 10.76
CA ASN A 266 18.62 3.90 9.65
C ASN A 266 17.43 4.88 9.72
N LEU A 267 16.55 4.79 10.72
CA LEU A 267 15.42 5.71 10.88
C LEU A 267 15.88 7.17 11.07
N PRO A 268 16.88 7.49 11.92
CA PRO A 268 17.38 8.86 12.04
C PRO A 268 17.91 9.42 10.72
N LYS A 269 18.57 8.58 9.90
CA LYS A 269 19.04 8.99 8.57
C LYS A 269 17.88 9.22 7.59
N GLY A 270 16.83 8.40 7.65
CA GLY A 270 15.58 8.66 6.91
C GLY A 270 15.02 10.05 7.25
N LEU A 271 14.77 10.29 8.54
CA LEU A 271 14.24 11.57 9.04
C LEU A 271 15.14 12.76 8.66
N TRP A 272 16.47 12.61 8.76
CA TRP A 272 17.39 13.65 8.31
C TRP A 272 17.38 13.87 6.79
N SER A 273 17.13 12.83 6.00
CA SER A 273 16.95 12.94 4.54
C SER A 273 15.72 13.77 4.20
N MET A 274 14.70 13.75 5.08
CA MET A 274 13.53 14.62 4.96
C MET A 274 13.94 16.08 4.93
N VAL A 275 14.69 16.52 5.94
CA VAL A 275 15.03 17.93 6.10
C VAL A 275 16.25 18.37 5.29
N SER A 276 17.15 17.45 4.91
CA SER A 276 18.42 17.75 4.23
C SER A 276 18.58 16.97 2.93
N LYS A 277 18.34 17.65 1.79
CA LYS A 277 18.62 17.12 0.45
C LYS A 277 20.10 16.76 0.27
N ARG A 278 21.01 17.54 0.87
CA ARG A 278 22.46 17.26 0.88
C ARG A 278 22.76 15.92 1.55
N SER A 279 22.19 15.67 2.74
CA SER A 279 22.40 14.41 3.46
C SER A 279 21.86 13.22 2.68
N PHE A 280 20.67 13.36 2.08
CA PHE A 280 20.11 12.33 1.19
C PHE A 280 21.06 11.97 0.05
N ASN A 281 21.58 12.99 -0.68
CA ASN A 281 22.50 12.75 -1.80
C ASN A 281 23.80 12.07 -1.33
N LEU A 282 24.38 12.53 -0.22
CA LEU A 282 25.60 11.95 0.35
C LEU A 282 25.39 10.48 0.74
N TRP A 283 24.25 10.14 1.33
CA TRP A 283 23.94 8.75 1.70
C TRP A 283 23.63 7.87 0.50
N ASP A 284 22.88 8.36 -0.48
CA ASP A 284 22.61 7.61 -1.72
C ASP A 284 23.91 7.37 -2.52
N GLU A 285 24.80 8.36 -2.58
CA GLU A 285 26.13 8.22 -3.18
C GLU A 285 27.00 7.23 -2.40
N ALA A 286 27.04 7.33 -1.06
CA ALA A 286 27.78 6.39 -0.22
C ALA A 286 27.29 4.94 -0.40
N LEU A 287 25.97 4.74 -0.56
CA LEU A 287 25.39 3.44 -0.87
C LEU A 287 25.88 2.88 -2.21
N ARG A 288 25.91 3.72 -3.23
CA ARG A 288 26.27 3.34 -4.61
C ARG A 288 27.78 3.25 -4.83
N SER A 289 28.58 3.71 -3.87
CA SER A 289 30.05 3.68 -3.89
C SER A 289 30.65 2.70 -2.89
N LYS A 290 29.86 1.75 -2.36
CA LYS A 290 30.34 0.66 -1.49
C LYS A 290 31.39 -0.19 -2.22
N ASN A 291 32.65 0.15 -2.00
CA ASN A 291 33.84 -0.41 -2.65
C ASN A 291 34.34 -1.72 -2.02
N GLN A 292 33.68 -2.21 -0.98
CA GLN A 292 34.06 -3.47 -0.36
C GLN A 292 33.97 -4.60 -1.38
N VAL A 293 35.08 -5.34 -1.54
CA VAL A 293 35.18 -6.44 -2.49
C VAL A 293 34.84 -7.77 -1.81
N ILE A 294 33.98 -8.56 -2.45
CA ILE A 294 33.73 -9.96 -2.11
C ILE A 294 33.96 -10.87 -3.31
N GLN A 295 34.34 -12.13 -3.04
CA GLN A 295 34.58 -13.13 -4.08
C GLN A 295 33.27 -13.85 -4.42
N VAL A 296 32.85 -13.77 -5.67
CA VAL A 296 31.62 -14.41 -6.18
C VAL A 296 31.96 -15.36 -7.31
N THR A 297 31.45 -16.59 -7.22
CA THR A 297 31.60 -17.62 -8.25
C THR A 297 30.43 -17.54 -9.23
N ASP A 298 30.74 -17.36 -10.52
CA ASP A 298 29.74 -17.36 -11.58
C ASP A 298 29.20 -18.77 -11.90
N ALA A 299 28.20 -18.85 -12.78
CA ALA A 299 27.60 -20.12 -13.19
C ALA A 299 28.59 -21.07 -13.90
N GLY A 300 29.70 -20.54 -14.42
CA GLY A 300 30.78 -21.32 -15.03
C GLY A 300 31.83 -21.80 -14.02
N GLY A 301 31.65 -21.52 -12.72
CA GLY A 301 32.60 -21.89 -11.67
C GLY A 301 33.78 -20.92 -11.53
N ASN A 302 33.79 -19.80 -12.26
CA ASN A 302 34.88 -18.83 -12.15
C ASN A 302 34.60 -17.87 -10.99
N THR A 303 35.54 -17.78 -10.05
CA THR A 303 35.48 -16.81 -8.96
C THR A 303 36.09 -15.49 -9.40
N LYS A 304 35.32 -14.41 -9.26
CA LYS A 304 35.75 -13.04 -9.56
C LYS A 304 35.53 -12.14 -8.35
N PRO A 305 36.40 -11.14 -8.14
CA PRO A 305 36.15 -10.09 -7.17
C PRO A 305 35.04 -9.16 -7.68
N TRP A 306 34.08 -8.83 -6.82
CA TRP A 306 33.04 -7.86 -7.09
C TRP A 306 32.91 -6.90 -5.91
N THR A 307 32.71 -5.62 -6.20
CA THR A 307 32.30 -4.68 -5.15
C THR A 307 30.83 -4.89 -4.77
N ILE A 308 30.47 -4.54 -3.53
CA ILE A 308 29.07 -4.56 -3.09
C ILE A 308 28.18 -3.71 -4.01
N ALA A 309 28.64 -2.53 -4.40
CA ALA A 309 27.89 -1.65 -5.32
C ALA A 309 27.63 -2.31 -6.69
N GLU A 310 28.64 -2.97 -7.27
CA GLU A 310 28.47 -3.71 -8.52
C GLU A 310 27.47 -4.85 -8.36
N LEU A 311 27.55 -5.62 -7.27
CA LEU A 311 26.61 -6.70 -7.00
C LEU A 311 25.19 -6.19 -6.81
N GLN A 312 24.98 -5.08 -6.09
CA GLN A 312 23.65 -4.50 -5.91
C GLN A 312 23.01 -4.12 -7.25
N GLY A 313 23.78 -3.47 -8.12
CA GLY A 313 23.31 -3.10 -9.45
C GLY A 313 23.05 -4.31 -10.34
N ASP A 314 23.98 -5.26 -10.37
CA ASP A 314 23.95 -6.40 -11.29
C ASP A 314 22.92 -7.47 -10.88
N SER A 315 22.72 -7.69 -9.58
CA SER A 315 21.71 -8.60 -9.04
C SER A 315 20.31 -7.98 -8.96
N LYS A 316 20.16 -6.74 -9.45
CA LYS A 316 18.89 -6.00 -9.49
C LYS A 316 18.28 -5.76 -8.10
N LEU A 317 19.12 -5.45 -7.11
CA LEU A 317 18.64 -4.93 -5.83
C LEU A 317 17.93 -3.59 -6.07
N PHE A 318 16.69 -3.47 -5.63
CA PHE A 318 15.87 -2.30 -5.91
C PHE A 318 16.28 -1.11 -5.04
N LEU A 319 17.07 -0.21 -5.64
CA LEU A 319 17.58 1.03 -5.04
C LEU A 319 17.21 2.26 -5.91
N PRO A 320 15.92 2.67 -5.92
CA PRO A 320 15.43 3.76 -6.77
C PRO A 320 16.14 5.08 -6.45
N LYS A 321 16.37 5.90 -7.48
CA LYS A 321 16.87 7.27 -7.33
C LYS A 321 15.72 8.28 -7.31
N MET A 322 15.90 9.39 -6.61
CA MET A 322 14.94 10.50 -6.60
C MET A 322 14.79 11.20 -7.95
N GLN A 323 15.85 11.24 -8.77
CA GLN A 323 15.98 12.16 -9.90
C GLN A 323 15.89 11.51 -11.29
N GLU A 324 15.63 10.21 -11.41
CA GLU A 324 15.55 9.58 -12.73
C GLU A 324 14.22 9.99 -13.41
N VAL A 325 14.32 10.97 -14.32
CA VAL A 325 13.18 11.56 -15.06
C VAL A 325 12.66 10.55 -16.08
N THR A 326 13.50 9.62 -16.57
CA THR A 326 13.15 8.66 -17.64
C THR A 326 12.94 7.21 -17.19
N GLY A 327 13.03 6.90 -15.89
CA GLY A 327 12.62 5.58 -15.41
C GLY A 327 11.17 5.31 -15.83
N GLU A 328 10.88 4.15 -16.43
CA GLU A 328 9.50 3.74 -16.72
C GLU A 328 8.65 4.03 -15.47
N LEU A 329 7.39 4.49 -15.60
CA LEU A 329 6.50 4.65 -14.44
C LEU A 329 6.47 3.39 -13.55
N ALA A 330 6.80 2.22 -14.14
CA ALA A 330 7.00 0.97 -13.45
C ALA A 330 8.15 0.97 -12.42
N GLU A 331 9.25 1.70 -12.61
CA GLU A 331 10.41 1.70 -11.69
C GLU A 331 10.27 2.70 -10.53
N ARG A 332 9.33 3.64 -10.63
CA ARG A 332 9.06 4.63 -9.58
C ARG A 332 8.29 3.98 -8.42
N THR A 333 8.44 4.57 -7.23
CA THR A 333 7.64 4.18 -6.06
C THR A 333 6.17 4.44 -6.36
N GLU A 334 5.33 3.40 -6.39
CA GLU A 334 3.89 3.49 -6.74
C GLU A 334 3.12 4.50 -5.87
N GLU A 335 3.65 4.81 -4.69
CA GLU A 335 3.09 5.74 -3.72
C GLU A 335 3.33 7.22 -4.09
N LEU A 336 4.32 7.54 -4.95
CA LEU A 336 4.83 8.92 -5.14
C LEU A 336 4.96 9.31 -6.63
N LEU A 337 4.21 8.63 -7.51
CA LEU A 337 4.23 8.82 -8.96
C LEU A 337 3.90 10.24 -9.47
N PRO A 338 2.92 11.01 -8.92
CA PRO A 338 2.43 12.22 -9.56
C PRO A 338 3.16 13.53 -9.18
N THR A 339 4.12 13.49 -8.26
CA THR A 339 4.73 14.70 -7.68
C THR A 339 6.09 15.06 -8.25
N GLN A 340 6.63 14.23 -9.14
CA GLN A 340 7.95 14.43 -9.72
C GLN A 340 7.86 14.90 -11.18
N GLY A 341 8.17 16.17 -11.41
CA GLY A 341 8.25 16.80 -12.73
C GLY A 341 7.59 18.19 -12.79
N ASP A 342 7.52 18.77 -13.99
CA ASP A 342 6.93 20.10 -14.24
C ASP A 342 5.40 20.15 -14.22
N SER A 343 4.72 19.10 -13.73
CA SER A 343 3.26 19.08 -13.60
C SER A 343 2.81 20.15 -12.59
N TRP A 344 1.58 20.65 -12.73
CA TRP A 344 1.02 21.61 -11.78
C TRP A 344 0.93 21.01 -10.36
N VAL A 345 0.67 19.69 -10.26
CA VAL A 345 0.71 18.92 -9.02
C VAL A 345 2.11 18.92 -8.42
N GLY A 346 3.14 18.64 -9.22
CA GLY A 346 4.54 18.70 -8.79
C GLY A 346 4.96 20.11 -8.37
N LYS A 347 4.52 21.16 -9.06
CA LYS A 347 4.83 22.55 -8.68
C LYS A 347 4.17 22.98 -7.38
N PHE A 348 2.92 22.56 -7.15
CA PHE A 348 2.16 22.96 -5.96
C PHE A 348 2.49 22.09 -4.74
N PHE A 349 2.49 20.76 -4.90
CA PHE A 349 2.69 19.82 -3.80
C PHE A 349 4.13 19.32 -3.67
N GLY A 350 4.96 19.40 -4.72
CA GLY A 350 6.35 18.93 -4.71
C GLY A 350 7.18 19.45 -3.54
N PRO A 351 7.15 20.76 -3.20
CA PRO A 351 7.88 21.27 -2.04
C PRO A 351 7.50 20.60 -0.71
N VAL A 352 6.26 20.12 -0.59
CA VAL A 352 5.76 19.40 0.60
C VAL A 352 6.07 17.91 0.51
N VAL A 353 5.94 17.29 -0.67
CA VAL A 353 6.09 15.84 -0.88
C VAL A 353 7.56 15.41 -0.92
N GLU A 354 8.42 16.20 -1.55
CA GLU A 354 9.82 15.86 -1.77
C GLU A 354 10.59 15.50 -0.48
N PRO A 355 10.43 16.23 0.64
CA PRO A 355 11.00 15.81 1.93
C PRO A 355 10.62 14.37 2.31
N PHE A 356 9.34 14.04 2.33
CA PHE A 356 8.89 12.71 2.75
C PHE A 356 9.30 11.64 1.76
N GLN A 357 9.31 11.95 0.47
CA GLN A 357 9.83 11.04 -0.55
C GLN A 357 11.31 10.73 -0.34
N ARG A 358 12.15 11.74 -0.05
CA ARG A 358 13.57 11.51 0.29
C ARG A 358 13.73 10.66 1.53
N SER A 359 12.91 10.92 2.55
CA SER A 359 12.91 10.16 3.80
C SER A 359 12.60 8.68 3.54
N PHE A 360 11.49 8.43 2.84
CA PHE A 360 11.01 7.10 2.50
C PHE A 360 12.01 6.32 1.63
N LEU A 361 12.49 6.94 0.54
CA LEU A 361 13.44 6.31 -0.37
C LEU A 361 14.82 6.13 0.28
N GLY A 362 15.32 7.15 0.95
CA GLY A 362 16.62 7.12 1.61
C GLY A 362 16.66 6.03 2.65
N HIS A 363 15.67 6.00 3.55
CA HIS A 363 15.56 4.98 4.57
C HIS A 363 15.48 3.57 3.97
N GLY A 364 14.59 3.35 3.00
CA GLY A 364 14.43 2.04 2.39
C GLY A 364 15.64 1.56 1.60
N ASN A 365 16.33 2.46 0.90
CA ASN A 365 17.57 2.14 0.19
C ASN A 365 18.67 1.76 1.18
N MET A 366 18.87 2.56 2.24
CA MET A 366 19.85 2.29 3.30
C MET A 366 19.60 0.92 3.95
N ALA A 367 18.36 0.65 4.37
CA ALA A 367 18.01 -0.62 4.99
C ALA A 367 18.26 -1.82 4.04
N ARG A 368 17.82 -1.76 2.78
CA ARG A 368 18.09 -2.85 1.81
C ARG A 368 19.59 -3.06 1.57
N SER A 369 20.32 -1.96 1.34
CA SER A 369 21.75 -2.00 1.03
C SER A 369 22.57 -2.53 2.20
N ASP A 370 22.25 -2.11 3.42
CA ASP A 370 22.95 -2.53 4.64
C ASP A 370 22.63 -4.00 4.97
N ILE A 371 21.37 -4.44 4.85
CA ILE A 371 21.00 -5.86 5.01
C ILE A 371 21.73 -6.71 3.97
N PHE A 372 21.76 -6.27 2.71
CA PHE A 372 22.42 -6.97 1.62
C PHE A 372 23.92 -7.14 1.92
N GLU A 373 24.61 -6.06 2.24
CA GLU A 373 26.03 -6.06 2.59
C GLU A 373 26.33 -6.94 3.80
N ASN A 374 25.61 -6.73 4.92
CA ASN A 374 25.84 -7.47 6.16
C ASN A 374 25.57 -8.97 6.00
N THR A 375 24.57 -9.33 5.19
CA THR A 375 24.27 -10.73 4.88
C THR A 375 25.40 -11.36 4.05
N LEU A 376 25.85 -10.69 2.98
CA LEU A 376 26.96 -11.19 2.16
C LEU A 376 28.25 -11.31 2.97
N ARG A 377 28.57 -10.32 3.80
CA ARG A 377 29.69 -10.39 4.75
C ARG A 377 29.56 -11.59 5.69
N GLY A 378 28.37 -11.85 6.23
CA GLY A 378 28.11 -13.02 7.06
C GLY A 378 28.36 -14.34 6.31
N TRP A 379 27.96 -14.39 5.04
CA TRP A 379 28.17 -15.55 4.16
C TRP A 379 29.63 -15.73 3.72
N THR A 380 30.45 -14.68 3.68
CA THR A 380 31.89 -14.79 3.40
C THR A 380 32.72 -15.10 4.65
N ASN A 381 32.34 -14.55 5.81
CA ASN A 381 33.14 -14.66 7.03
C ASN A 381 32.99 -16.02 7.74
N GLY A 382 31.88 -16.73 7.49
CA GLY A 382 31.57 -18.01 8.14
C GLY A 382 31.84 -19.26 7.29
N PHE A 383 32.16 -19.13 6.00
CA PHE A 383 32.24 -20.25 5.07
C PHE A 383 33.54 -20.22 4.25
N THR A 384 34.19 -21.38 4.11
CA THR A 384 35.35 -21.56 3.22
C THR A 384 34.99 -21.56 1.74
N GLN A 385 33.70 -21.67 1.41
CA GLN A 385 33.24 -21.71 0.02
C GLN A 385 32.81 -20.31 -0.47
N PRO A 386 33.27 -19.90 -1.67
CA PRO A 386 32.86 -18.64 -2.28
C PRO A 386 31.34 -18.60 -2.49
N ILE A 387 30.78 -17.39 -2.49
CA ILE A 387 29.34 -17.19 -2.67
C ILE A 387 29.01 -17.42 -4.15
N ASN A 388 28.02 -18.27 -4.45
CA ASN A 388 27.57 -18.45 -5.81
C ASN A 388 26.75 -17.23 -6.25
N ARG A 389 26.83 -16.87 -7.53
CA ARG A 389 26.00 -15.83 -8.12
C ARG A 389 24.51 -15.98 -7.82
N ASN A 390 23.98 -17.19 -7.85
CA ASN A 390 22.57 -17.45 -7.52
C ASN A 390 22.22 -17.06 -6.08
N ASP A 391 23.15 -17.16 -5.13
CA ASP A 391 22.92 -16.72 -3.74
C ASP A 391 22.80 -15.19 -3.66
N VAL A 392 23.60 -14.46 -4.44
CA VAL A 392 23.53 -13.00 -4.52
C VAL A 392 22.21 -12.57 -5.16
N ASP A 393 21.84 -13.16 -6.30
CA ASP A 393 20.58 -12.86 -7.00
C ASP A 393 19.38 -13.24 -6.13
N GLY A 394 19.43 -14.39 -5.45
CA GLY A 394 18.39 -14.84 -4.52
C GLY A 394 18.24 -13.91 -3.31
N LEU A 395 19.35 -13.36 -2.80
CA LEU A 395 19.31 -12.37 -1.73
C LEU A 395 18.67 -11.06 -2.18
N SER A 396 19.06 -10.53 -3.36
CA SER A 396 18.46 -9.32 -3.92
C SER A 396 16.97 -9.49 -4.17
N TRP A 397 16.57 -10.63 -4.75
CA TRP A 397 15.16 -10.96 -4.94
C TRP A 397 14.42 -11.02 -3.59
N LEU A 398 14.96 -11.73 -2.60
CA LEU A 398 14.37 -11.84 -1.26
C LEU A 398 14.16 -10.46 -0.62
N LEU A 399 15.18 -9.60 -0.65
CA LEU A 399 15.08 -8.27 -0.05
C LEU A 399 14.09 -7.38 -0.78
N ASN A 400 14.00 -7.49 -2.11
CA ASN A 400 12.97 -6.78 -2.88
C ASN A 400 11.56 -7.22 -2.43
N VAL A 401 11.25 -8.52 -2.43
CA VAL A 401 9.90 -9.00 -2.08
C VAL A 401 9.58 -8.76 -0.60
N ALA A 402 10.52 -9.02 0.31
CA ALA A 402 10.33 -8.84 1.75
C ALA A 402 10.11 -7.37 2.14
N THR A 403 10.59 -6.44 1.31
CA THR A 403 10.36 -4.99 1.47
C THR A 403 9.29 -4.43 0.53
N GLY A 404 8.39 -5.28 0.03
CA GLY A 404 7.18 -4.87 -0.69
C GLY A 404 7.35 -4.60 -2.19
N ARG A 405 8.42 -5.11 -2.81
CA ARG A 405 8.67 -5.03 -4.26
C ARG A 405 8.47 -6.37 -4.92
N GLY A 406 7.21 -6.82 -4.93
CA GLY A 406 6.84 -8.05 -5.61
C GLY A 406 6.91 -7.94 -7.13
N ASP A 407 7.14 -9.08 -7.78
CA ASP A 407 7.17 -9.20 -9.23
C ASP A 407 5.76 -9.56 -9.75
N LEU A 408 5.13 -8.68 -10.53
CA LEU A 408 3.84 -9.00 -11.18
C LEU A 408 4.03 -9.86 -12.44
N SER A 409 5.23 -10.36 -12.69
CA SER A 409 5.60 -11.17 -13.86
C SER A 409 5.22 -10.45 -15.16
N GLY A 410 4.54 -11.14 -16.09
CA GLY A 410 4.07 -10.57 -17.36
C GLY A 410 3.12 -9.37 -17.23
N PHE A 411 2.60 -9.10 -16.03
CA PHE A 411 1.72 -7.97 -15.75
C PHE A 411 2.45 -6.69 -15.32
N ASN A 412 3.78 -6.71 -15.14
CA ASN A 412 4.55 -5.52 -14.78
C ASN A 412 4.35 -4.34 -15.74
N LYS A 413 4.13 -4.62 -17.03
CA LYS A 413 3.82 -3.61 -18.06
C LYS A 413 2.51 -2.87 -17.80
N TYR A 414 1.60 -3.46 -17.03
CA TYR A 414 0.32 -2.87 -16.63
C TYR A 414 0.36 -2.33 -15.21
N SER A 415 1.48 -2.39 -14.48
CA SER A 415 1.58 -1.85 -13.13
C SER A 415 1.09 -0.41 -13.01
N PRO A 416 1.40 0.53 -13.95
CA PRO A 416 0.85 1.88 -13.89
C PRO A 416 -0.68 1.91 -13.98
N PHE A 417 -1.27 1.02 -14.77
CA PHE A 417 -2.73 0.88 -14.88
C PHE A 417 -3.32 0.29 -13.61
N PHE A 418 -2.76 -0.81 -13.09
CA PHE A 418 -3.23 -1.43 -11.84
C PHE A 418 -3.06 -0.51 -10.65
N ALA A 419 -2.02 0.34 -10.63
CA ALA A 419 -1.87 1.38 -9.64
C ALA A 419 -3.00 2.42 -9.72
N GLY A 420 -3.74 2.58 -10.81
CA GLY A 420 -4.96 3.40 -10.83
C GLY A 420 -6.12 2.78 -10.02
N PHE A 421 -6.18 1.45 -9.94
CA PHE A 421 -7.33 0.72 -9.39
C PHE A 421 -7.08 0.04 -8.05
N VAL A 422 -5.85 -0.42 -7.81
CA VAL A 422 -5.45 -1.20 -6.63
C VAL A 422 -4.45 -0.38 -5.82
N PHE A 423 -4.65 -0.31 -4.51
CA PHE A 423 -3.74 0.31 -3.57
C PHE A 423 -2.48 -0.56 -3.42
N SER A 424 -1.37 -0.15 -4.05
CA SER A 424 -0.04 -0.78 -3.97
C SER A 424 0.02 -2.24 -4.48
N PRO A 425 -0.27 -2.53 -5.76
CA PRO A 425 -0.27 -3.90 -6.30
C PRO A 425 1.05 -4.65 -6.06
N ARG A 426 2.21 -3.98 -6.12
CA ARG A 426 3.51 -4.63 -5.84
C ARG A 426 3.71 -4.98 -4.38
N LEU A 427 3.16 -4.21 -3.45
CA LEU A 427 3.22 -4.53 -2.03
C LEU A 427 2.36 -5.77 -1.74
N ILE A 428 1.21 -5.89 -2.39
CA ILE A 428 0.36 -7.09 -2.33
C ILE A 428 1.13 -8.31 -2.82
N ALA A 429 1.70 -8.22 -4.02
CA ALA A 429 2.51 -9.31 -4.59
C ALA A 429 3.70 -9.65 -3.69
N GLY A 430 4.44 -8.64 -3.24
CA GLY A 430 5.63 -8.83 -2.41
C GLY A 430 5.33 -9.53 -1.08
N ARG A 431 4.17 -9.29 -0.47
CA ARG A 431 3.77 -10.00 0.76
C ARG A 431 3.46 -11.47 0.52
N VAL A 432 2.79 -11.79 -0.59
CA VAL A 432 2.50 -13.18 -0.97
C VAL A 432 3.79 -13.90 -1.33
N GLU A 433 4.63 -13.29 -2.16
CA GLU A 433 5.94 -13.82 -2.56
C GLU A 433 6.88 -13.99 -1.37
N HIS A 434 6.91 -13.03 -0.43
CA HIS A 434 7.71 -13.15 0.78
C HIS A 434 7.25 -14.33 1.65
N ALA A 435 5.94 -14.54 1.82
CA ALA A 435 5.44 -15.70 2.55
C ALA A 435 5.82 -17.04 1.88
N LEU A 436 5.95 -17.06 0.56
CA LEU A 436 6.35 -18.23 -0.24
C LEU A 436 7.85 -18.30 -0.52
N SER A 437 8.61 -17.27 -0.13
CA SER A 437 10.01 -17.09 -0.53
C SER A 437 10.94 -18.25 -0.16
N PRO A 438 10.79 -18.96 0.99
CA PRO A 438 11.64 -20.12 1.27
C PRO A 438 11.50 -21.22 0.22
N ALA A 439 10.26 -21.51 -0.19
CA ALA A 439 9.97 -22.54 -1.18
C ALA A 439 10.36 -22.09 -2.59
N LEU A 440 10.09 -20.84 -2.95
CA LEU A 440 10.42 -20.29 -4.27
C LEU A 440 11.93 -20.24 -4.51
N LEU A 441 12.70 -19.77 -3.52
CA LEU A 441 14.17 -19.71 -3.58
C LEU A 441 14.80 -21.11 -3.54
N ALA A 442 14.24 -22.05 -2.78
CA ALA A 442 14.75 -23.42 -2.76
C ALA A 442 14.53 -24.14 -4.12
N ALA A 443 13.39 -23.87 -4.76
CA ALA A 443 12.98 -24.52 -6.00
C ALA A 443 13.45 -23.81 -7.28
N GLY A 444 13.78 -22.51 -7.23
CA GLY A 444 14.16 -21.72 -8.40
C GLY A 444 13.04 -21.57 -9.44
N LYS A 445 11.79 -21.41 -9.01
CA LYS A 445 10.61 -21.39 -9.89
C LYS A 445 10.06 -19.98 -10.10
N LEU A 446 9.26 -19.79 -11.17
CA LEU A 446 8.56 -18.54 -11.47
C LEU A 446 9.51 -17.33 -11.65
N GLY A 447 10.71 -17.56 -12.21
CA GLY A 447 11.72 -16.51 -12.37
C GLY A 447 12.51 -16.17 -11.10
N VAL A 448 12.28 -16.89 -10.00
CA VAL A 448 13.03 -16.74 -8.75
C VAL A 448 14.37 -17.47 -8.84
N PRO A 449 15.50 -16.84 -8.45
CA PRO A 449 16.80 -17.51 -8.43
C PRO A 449 16.83 -18.71 -7.48
N GLN A 450 17.46 -19.81 -7.87
CA GLN A 450 17.63 -20.97 -6.99
C GLN A 450 18.79 -20.74 -6.00
N SER A 451 18.49 -20.49 -4.74
CA SER A 451 19.50 -20.29 -3.70
C SER A 451 19.10 -20.93 -2.38
N GLY A 452 19.90 -21.91 -1.94
CA GLY A 452 19.73 -22.54 -0.62
C GLY A 452 20.03 -21.56 0.53
N ARG A 453 21.01 -20.66 0.37
CA ARG A 453 21.37 -19.67 1.40
C ARG A 453 20.28 -18.62 1.56
N ALA A 454 19.77 -18.07 0.46
CA ALA A 454 18.67 -17.12 0.48
C ALA A 454 17.36 -17.78 0.94
N ALA A 455 17.06 -19.02 0.53
CA ALA A 455 15.90 -19.77 1.03
C ALA A 455 15.95 -19.98 2.55
N SER A 456 17.12 -20.33 3.08
CA SER A 456 17.32 -20.46 4.53
C SER A 456 17.16 -19.12 5.25
N LEU A 457 17.70 -18.04 4.69
CA LEU A 457 17.52 -16.69 5.24
C LEU A 457 16.05 -16.26 5.23
N ALA A 458 15.33 -16.53 4.14
CA ALA A 458 13.90 -16.27 4.02
C ALA A 458 13.10 -17.00 5.09
N ALA A 459 13.36 -18.29 5.30
CA ALA A 459 12.72 -19.07 6.35
C ALA A 459 13.00 -18.48 7.74
N GLN A 460 14.26 -18.11 8.00
CA GLN A 460 14.64 -17.48 9.27
C GLN A 460 13.95 -16.12 9.46
N GLN A 461 13.84 -15.29 8.41
CA GLN A 461 13.12 -14.01 8.46
C GLN A 461 11.65 -14.20 8.80
N LEU A 462 10.96 -15.13 8.12
CA LEU A 462 9.56 -15.41 8.40
C LEU A 462 9.35 -15.95 9.82
N VAL A 463 10.18 -16.90 10.26
CA VAL A 463 10.10 -17.45 11.61
C VAL A 463 10.38 -16.37 12.66
N SER A 464 11.40 -15.54 12.47
CA SER A 464 11.69 -14.41 13.37
C SER A 464 10.57 -13.38 13.37
N PHE A 465 10.00 -13.06 12.21
CA PHE A 465 8.90 -12.10 12.07
C PHE A 465 7.63 -12.58 12.77
N VAL A 466 7.18 -13.80 12.46
CA VAL A 466 6.00 -14.40 13.09
C VAL A 466 6.25 -14.63 14.58
N GLY A 467 7.41 -15.16 14.93
CA GLY A 467 7.81 -15.42 16.31
C GLY A 467 7.81 -14.15 17.16
N ALA A 468 8.44 -13.08 16.69
CA ALA A 468 8.46 -11.79 17.39
C ALA A 468 7.05 -11.24 17.57
N GLY A 469 6.21 -11.26 16.53
CA GLY A 469 4.81 -10.84 16.62
C GLY A 469 4.03 -11.63 17.68
N ILE A 470 4.10 -12.97 17.64
CA ILE A 470 3.44 -13.84 18.63
C ILE A 470 3.97 -13.58 20.04
N SER A 471 5.27 -13.39 20.22
CA SER A 471 5.86 -13.09 21.53
C SER A 471 5.35 -11.77 22.10
N ILE A 472 5.23 -10.71 21.28
CA ILE A 472 4.68 -9.42 21.72
C ILE A 472 3.20 -9.58 22.08
N LEU A 473 2.40 -10.24 21.24
CA LEU A 473 0.98 -10.52 21.50
C LEU A 473 0.80 -11.31 22.81
N ALA A 474 1.55 -12.39 22.99
CA ALA A 474 1.48 -13.24 24.18
C ALA A 474 1.89 -12.48 25.44
N ALA A 475 2.97 -11.68 25.37
CA ALA A 475 3.41 -10.86 26.50
C ALA A 475 2.36 -9.81 26.88
N ALA A 476 1.79 -9.10 25.90
CA ALA A 476 0.75 -8.10 26.15
C ALA A 476 -0.54 -8.71 26.72
N SER A 477 -0.93 -9.89 26.22
CA SER A 477 -2.07 -10.64 26.74
C SER A 477 -1.83 -11.16 28.16
N ALA A 478 -0.65 -11.73 28.43
CA ALA A 478 -0.29 -12.24 29.75
C ALA A 478 -0.16 -11.13 30.79
N ALA A 479 0.27 -9.93 30.38
CA ALA A 479 0.31 -8.75 31.23
C ALA A 479 -1.09 -8.12 31.48
N GLY A 480 -2.14 -8.61 30.82
CA GLY A 480 -3.49 -8.04 30.89
C GLY A 480 -3.61 -6.66 30.25
N VAL A 481 -2.62 -6.22 29.47
CA VAL A 481 -2.57 -4.89 28.84
C VAL A 481 -3.40 -4.87 27.55
N ALA A 482 -3.49 -6.00 26.86
CA ALA A 482 -4.21 -6.12 25.61
C ALA A 482 -4.98 -7.44 25.54
N ARG A 483 -6.13 -7.43 24.87
CA ARG A 483 -6.75 -8.66 24.38
C ARG A 483 -6.13 -9.04 23.04
N VAL A 484 -5.95 -10.34 22.83
CA VAL A 484 -5.48 -10.90 21.55
C VAL A 484 -6.50 -11.92 21.09
N GLU A 485 -6.93 -11.81 19.83
CA GLU A 485 -7.78 -12.79 19.18
C GLU A 485 -6.93 -13.77 18.36
N LEU A 486 -7.19 -15.07 18.50
CA LEU A 486 -6.42 -16.13 17.86
C LEU A 486 -7.17 -16.82 16.71
N ASP A 487 -8.47 -16.55 16.56
CA ASP A 487 -9.26 -17.07 15.45
C ASP A 487 -9.00 -16.28 14.15
N PRO A 488 -8.39 -16.88 13.11
CA PRO A 488 -8.09 -16.21 11.84
C PRO A 488 -9.33 -15.89 11.02
N ARG A 489 -10.54 -16.21 11.47
CA ARG A 489 -11.78 -15.71 10.87
C ARG A 489 -12.13 -14.30 11.36
N SER A 490 -11.52 -13.84 12.45
CA SER A 490 -11.77 -12.52 13.03
C SER A 490 -10.93 -11.42 12.38
N THR A 491 -11.53 -10.24 12.24
CA THR A 491 -10.87 -8.95 11.94
C THR A 491 -9.81 -8.55 12.98
N LEU A 492 -9.92 -9.07 14.21
CA LEU A 492 -9.00 -8.83 15.34
C LEU A 492 -7.85 -9.84 15.44
N TRP A 493 -7.84 -10.88 14.59
CA TRP A 493 -6.87 -11.97 14.66
C TRP A 493 -5.42 -11.49 14.70
N GLY A 494 -4.64 -11.77 15.74
CA GLY A 494 -3.23 -11.35 15.78
C GLY A 494 -3.02 -9.84 15.89
N LYS A 495 -4.02 -9.08 16.33
CA LYS A 495 -3.90 -7.67 16.72
C LYS A 495 -3.85 -7.53 18.24
N LEU A 496 -3.25 -6.45 18.70
CA LEU A 496 -3.43 -5.97 20.08
C LEU A 496 -4.72 -5.16 20.14
N GLU A 497 -5.66 -5.55 21.00
CA GLU A 497 -6.84 -4.77 21.34
C GLU A 497 -6.64 -4.15 22.73
N LEU A 498 -6.36 -2.84 22.75
CA LEU A 498 -6.17 -2.05 23.97
C LEU A 498 -7.47 -1.40 24.41
N PHE A 499 -7.56 -1.08 25.70
CA PHE A 499 -8.68 -0.34 26.32
C PHE A 499 -10.05 -1.01 26.23
N ARG A 500 -10.09 -2.33 26.01
CA ARG A 500 -11.35 -3.07 26.07
C ARG A 500 -11.94 -2.97 27.46
N ASP A 501 -13.15 -2.43 27.51
CA ASP A 501 -13.96 -2.39 28.72
C ASP A 501 -14.75 -3.70 28.86
N PRO A 502 -14.51 -4.51 29.90
CA PRO A 502 -15.29 -5.72 30.13
C PRO A 502 -16.78 -5.44 30.38
N GLU A 503 -17.11 -4.27 30.95
CA GLU A 503 -18.47 -3.86 31.26
C GLU A 503 -19.18 -3.26 30.05
N ASN A 504 -18.41 -2.74 29.08
CA ASN A 504 -18.91 -2.24 27.80
C ASN A 504 -18.15 -2.88 26.62
N PRO A 505 -18.44 -4.14 26.26
CA PRO A 505 -17.78 -4.82 25.16
C PRO A 505 -18.05 -4.19 23.78
N GLY A 506 -19.05 -3.30 23.68
CA GLY A 506 -19.38 -2.51 22.49
C GLY A 506 -18.63 -1.17 22.40
N GLY A 507 -17.77 -0.84 23.37
CA GLY A 507 -16.99 0.40 23.35
C GLY A 507 -15.89 0.43 22.27
N ALA A 508 -15.41 1.63 21.96
CA ALA A 508 -14.28 1.81 21.05
C ALA A 508 -12.99 1.27 21.65
N THR A 509 -12.27 0.43 20.90
CA THR A 509 -10.99 -0.13 21.30
C THR A 509 -9.90 0.23 20.31
N GLN A 510 -8.69 0.45 20.83
CA GLN A 510 -7.52 0.74 19.99
C GLN A 510 -6.94 -0.58 19.50
N LYS A 511 -6.90 -0.77 18.18
CA LYS A 511 -6.48 -2.01 17.51
C LYS A 511 -5.17 -1.79 16.78
N ILE A 512 -4.12 -2.51 17.14
CA ILE A 512 -2.78 -2.38 16.55
C ILE A 512 -2.41 -3.66 15.79
N ASP A 513 -2.08 -3.53 14.50
CA ASP A 513 -1.56 -4.61 13.65
C ASP A 513 -0.02 -4.66 13.70
N LEU A 514 0.50 -5.69 14.38
CA LEU A 514 1.95 -5.93 14.51
C LEU A 514 2.56 -6.60 13.27
N PHE A 515 1.73 -7.06 12.33
CA PHE A 515 2.17 -7.77 11.14
C PHE A 515 2.10 -6.90 9.88
N GLY A 516 1.89 -5.59 10.01
CA GLY A 516 1.93 -4.61 8.92
C GLY A 516 1.10 -5.04 7.71
N GLY A 517 -0.08 -5.60 7.94
CA GLY A 517 -1.02 -6.03 6.92
C GLY A 517 -0.74 -7.39 6.28
N TYR A 518 0.25 -8.18 6.71
CA TYR A 518 0.34 -9.61 6.36
C TYR A 518 -0.86 -10.39 6.90
N GLN A 519 -1.39 -9.94 8.04
CA GLN A 519 -2.53 -10.55 8.71
C GLN A 519 -3.77 -10.69 7.80
N GLN A 520 -4.02 -9.68 6.96
CA GLN A 520 -5.22 -9.62 6.12
C GLN A 520 -5.28 -10.78 5.11
N TYR A 521 -4.13 -11.23 4.60
CA TYR A 521 -4.06 -12.34 3.64
C TYR A 521 -4.34 -13.68 4.32
N ALA A 522 -3.68 -13.94 5.44
CA ALA A 522 -3.92 -15.16 6.22
C ALA A 522 -5.39 -15.24 6.72
N ARG A 523 -5.96 -14.11 7.17
CA ARG A 523 -7.38 -14.00 7.51
C ARG A 523 -8.27 -14.34 6.32
N THR A 524 -8.03 -13.71 5.17
CA THR A 524 -8.85 -13.93 3.95
C THR A 524 -8.78 -15.40 3.51
N ILE A 525 -7.61 -16.03 3.52
CA ILE A 525 -7.45 -17.46 3.20
C ILE A 525 -8.24 -18.33 4.19
N ALA A 526 -8.15 -18.05 5.49
CA ALA A 526 -8.89 -18.79 6.50
C ALA A 526 -10.41 -18.64 6.34
N GLN A 527 -10.88 -17.42 6.05
CA GLN A 527 -12.30 -17.14 5.80
C GLN A 527 -12.79 -17.85 4.52
N LEU A 528 -12.02 -17.85 3.43
CA LEU A 528 -12.37 -18.57 2.19
C LEU A 528 -12.44 -20.08 2.40
N TYR A 529 -11.47 -20.63 3.13
CA TYR A 529 -11.42 -22.05 3.45
C TYR A 529 -12.65 -22.48 4.27
N LYS A 530 -13.00 -21.69 5.29
CA LYS A 530 -14.13 -21.98 6.19
C LYS A 530 -15.49 -21.49 5.70
N ALA A 531 -15.53 -20.64 4.67
CA ALA A 531 -16.73 -19.89 4.23
C ALA A 531 -17.43 -19.16 5.40
N GLN A 532 -16.64 -18.62 6.32
CA GLN A 532 -17.10 -18.04 7.58
C GLN A 532 -16.30 -16.80 7.93
N SER A 533 -16.94 -15.83 8.59
CA SER A 533 -16.30 -14.66 9.18
C SER A 533 -16.68 -14.53 10.66
N LYS A 534 -15.79 -13.95 11.47
CA LYS A 534 -16.06 -13.66 12.88
C LYS A 534 -16.04 -12.15 13.09
N SER A 535 -17.09 -11.60 13.70
CA SER A 535 -17.16 -10.18 14.05
C SER A 535 -16.20 -9.83 15.20
N ASP A 536 -16.00 -8.54 15.45
CA ASP A 536 -15.19 -8.03 16.57
C ASP A 536 -15.71 -8.52 17.94
N LEU A 537 -17.02 -8.75 18.03
CA LEU A 537 -17.71 -9.25 19.22
C LEU A 537 -17.74 -10.78 19.32
N GLY A 538 -17.18 -11.45 18.31
CA GLY A 538 -16.97 -12.89 18.33
C GLY A 538 -18.11 -13.71 17.71
N VAL A 539 -19.10 -13.07 17.11
CA VAL A 539 -20.17 -13.75 16.38
C VAL A 539 -19.61 -14.31 15.08
N ILE A 540 -19.74 -15.63 14.90
CA ILE A 540 -19.36 -16.30 13.65
C ILE A 540 -20.59 -16.31 12.75
N SER A 541 -20.43 -15.80 11.53
CA SER A 541 -21.44 -15.85 10.47
C SER A 541 -20.90 -16.60 9.27
N ASP A 542 -21.76 -17.40 8.65
CA ASP A 542 -21.48 -17.96 7.33
C ASP A 542 -21.45 -16.84 6.29
N ARG A 543 -20.54 -16.96 5.33
CA ARG A 543 -20.37 -15.94 4.29
C ARG A 543 -19.98 -16.58 2.97
N GLY A 544 -20.57 -16.09 1.88
CA GLY A 544 -20.21 -16.53 0.53
C GLY A 544 -18.72 -16.31 0.27
N ARG A 545 -18.06 -17.30 -0.34
CA ARG A 545 -16.64 -17.17 -0.74
C ARG A 545 -16.43 -16.01 -1.72
N MET A 546 -17.41 -15.78 -2.58
CA MET A 546 -17.40 -14.63 -3.50
C MET A 546 -17.48 -13.32 -2.73
N ASP A 547 -18.36 -13.21 -1.72
CA ASP A 547 -18.47 -12.00 -0.90
C ASP A 547 -17.18 -11.72 -0.11
N ILE A 548 -16.46 -12.76 0.30
CA ILE A 548 -15.15 -12.63 0.97
C ILE A 548 -14.10 -12.09 -0.01
N LEU A 549 -14.03 -12.65 -1.23
CA LEU A 549 -13.12 -12.17 -2.27
C LEU A 549 -13.46 -10.75 -2.73
N GLU A 550 -14.74 -10.46 -2.92
CA GLU A 550 -15.23 -9.15 -3.29
C GLU A 550 -14.84 -8.14 -2.21
N GLN A 551 -15.17 -8.39 -0.95
CA GLN A 551 -14.79 -7.50 0.14
C GLN A 551 -13.27 -7.31 0.23
N PHE A 552 -12.49 -8.38 0.03
CA PHE A 552 -11.04 -8.27 0.01
C PHE A 552 -10.57 -7.35 -1.12
N SER A 553 -11.04 -7.54 -2.35
CA SER A 553 -10.72 -6.69 -3.50
C SER A 553 -11.14 -5.24 -3.28
N LEU A 554 -12.33 -5.02 -2.73
CA LEU A 554 -12.88 -3.70 -2.43
C LEU A 554 -12.02 -2.95 -1.40
N ASN A 555 -11.54 -3.65 -0.37
CA ASN A 555 -10.62 -3.10 0.62
C ASN A 555 -9.20 -2.83 0.07
N LYS A 556 -8.91 -3.32 -1.14
CA LYS A 556 -7.65 -3.06 -1.85
C LYS A 556 -7.81 -2.06 -2.98
N LEU A 557 -9.00 -1.48 -3.18
CA LEU A 557 -9.19 -0.43 -4.18
C LEU A 557 -8.39 0.82 -3.81
N ALA A 558 -7.88 1.49 -4.84
CA ALA A 558 -7.26 2.80 -4.69
C ALA A 558 -8.30 3.85 -4.23
N PRO A 559 -7.87 4.99 -3.63
CA PRO A 559 -8.78 6.02 -3.14
C PRO A 559 -9.78 6.50 -4.19
N VAL A 560 -9.36 6.69 -5.44
CA VAL A 560 -10.26 7.17 -6.49
C VAL A 560 -11.38 6.18 -6.84
N PRO A 561 -11.11 4.91 -7.18
CA PRO A 561 -12.17 3.91 -7.33
C PRO A 561 -13.03 3.75 -6.07
N SER A 562 -12.43 3.82 -4.88
CA SER A 562 -13.17 3.79 -3.62
C SER A 562 -14.11 4.99 -3.48
N LEU A 563 -13.68 6.19 -3.89
CA LEU A 563 -14.46 7.42 -3.86
C LEU A 563 -15.54 7.45 -4.95
N ALA A 564 -15.24 6.96 -6.14
CA ALA A 564 -16.23 6.83 -7.20
C ALA A 564 -17.33 5.83 -6.78
N ARG A 565 -16.93 4.72 -6.17
CA ARG A 565 -17.88 3.75 -5.63
C ARG A 565 -18.74 4.36 -4.54
N GLY A 566 -18.16 5.01 -3.53
CA GLY A 566 -18.96 5.56 -2.44
C GLY A 566 -19.92 6.65 -2.89
N ALA A 567 -19.56 7.42 -3.92
CA ALA A 567 -20.46 8.39 -4.54
C ALA A 567 -21.64 7.72 -5.28
N VAL A 568 -21.41 6.57 -5.91
CA VAL A 568 -22.45 5.84 -6.66
C VAL A 568 -23.38 5.05 -5.74
N TYR A 569 -22.82 4.40 -4.72
CA TYR A 569 -23.57 3.50 -3.84
C TYR A 569 -24.07 4.17 -2.55
N GLY A 570 -23.71 5.43 -2.31
CA GLY A 570 -24.08 6.15 -1.08
C GLY A 570 -23.36 5.64 0.17
N GLU A 571 -22.37 4.77 0.04
CA GLU A 571 -21.63 4.18 1.16
C GLU A 571 -20.13 4.04 0.85
N THR A 572 -19.29 4.44 1.80
CA THR A 572 -17.83 4.25 1.75
C THR A 572 -17.45 2.76 1.75
N THR A 573 -16.20 2.43 1.42
CA THR A 573 -15.69 1.03 1.50
C THR A 573 -15.73 0.43 2.91
N ILE A 574 -15.81 1.28 3.94
CA ILE A 574 -15.99 0.88 5.33
C ILE A 574 -17.46 0.94 5.79
N GLY A 575 -18.41 1.16 4.88
CA GLY A 575 -19.86 1.15 5.14
C GLY A 575 -20.36 2.34 5.96
N LYS A 576 -19.67 3.49 5.93
CA LYS A 576 -20.24 4.77 6.36
C LYS A 576 -21.05 5.37 5.23
N ASP A 577 -22.22 5.91 5.53
CA ASP A 577 -23.05 6.63 4.56
C ASP A 577 -22.33 7.86 4.00
N VAL A 578 -22.57 8.14 2.73
CA VAL A 578 -22.01 9.26 2.00
C VAL A 578 -23.13 10.26 1.73
N ASP A 579 -23.12 11.37 2.46
CA ASP A 579 -24.00 12.51 2.18
C ASP A 579 -23.40 13.34 1.04
N LEU A 580 -23.92 13.15 -0.18
CA LEU A 580 -23.58 13.97 -1.35
C LEU A 580 -24.55 15.14 -1.54
N GLU A 581 -25.59 15.26 -0.72
CA GLU A 581 -26.63 16.27 -0.87
C GLU A 581 -26.23 17.56 -0.15
N SER A 582 -25.47 17.45 0.95
CA SER A 582 -24.97 18.61 1.69
C SER A 582 -23.51 18.95 1.38
N VAL A 583 -23.19 20.25 1.43
CA VAL A 583 -21.80 20.73 1.28
C VAL A 583 -20.90 20.20 2.40
N ALA A 584 -21.46 20.01 3.60
CA ALA A 584 -20.74 19.42 4.73
C ALA A 584 -20.42 17.95 4.46
N GLY A 585 -21.40 17.16 4.02
CA GLY A 585 -21.22 15.75 3.68
C GLY A 585 -20.21 15.53 2.55
N ILE A 586 -20.26 16.34 1.49
CA ILE A 586 -19.26 16.29 0.41
C ILE A 586 -17.86 16.61 0.96
N LYS A 587 -17.74 17.61 1.84
CA LYS A 587 -16.46 17.99 2.43
C LYS A 587 -15.91 16.87 3.32
N ASP A 588 -16.74 16.27 4.16
CA ASP A 588 -16.35 15.18 5.06
C ASP A 588 -15.96 13.94 4.26
N TYR A 589 -16.71 13.63 3.20
CA TYR A 589 -16.40 12.53 2.29
C TYR A 589 -15.04 12.71 1.57
N LEU A 590 -14.79 13.92 1.06
CA LEU A 590 -13.52 14.25 0.43
C LEU A 590 -12.38 14.28 1.47
N TRP A 591 -12.64 14.75 2.69
CA TRP A 591 -11.66 14.72 3.77
C TRP A 591 -11.28 13.27 4.10
N ASP A 592 -12.24 12.38 4.41
CA ASP A 592 -11.99 10.95 4.69
C ASP A 592 -11.24 10.23 3.55
N GLY A 593 -11.51 10.63 2.31
CA GLY A 593 -10.88 10.08 1.11
C GLY A 593 -9.46 10.55 0.86
N LEU A 594 -9.18 11.83 1.10
CA LEU A 594 -7.98 12.54 0.65
C LEU A 594 -7.01 12.90 1.76
N SER A 595 -7.46 12.94 3.01
CA SER A 595 -6.61 13.25 4.15
C SER A 595 -5.56 12.15 4.36
N PRO A 596 -4.41 12.51 4.95
CA PRO A 596 -3.41 11.54 5.39
C PRO A 596 -4.04 10.51 6.33
N LEU A 597 -3.70 9.22 6.14
CA LEU A 597 -4.24 8.13 6.96
C LEU A 597 -4.06 8.36 8.46
N SER A 598 -2.87 8.81 8.88
CA SER A 598 -2.58 9.09 10.28
C SER A 598 -3.48 10.17 10.88
N PHE A 599 -3.95 11.12 10.07
CA PHE A 599 -4.83 12.19 10.56
C PHE A 599 -6.23 11.65 10.84
N ASN A 600 -6.76 10.80 9.95
CA ASN A 600 -8.04 10.13 10.20
C ASN A 600 -7.96 9.23 11.42
N ASP A 601 -6.86 8.48 11.59
CA ASP A 601 -6.69 7.59 12.74
C ASP A 601 -6.57 8.39 14.06
N ILE A 602 -5.91 9.56 14.04
CA ILE A 602 -5.84 10.49 15.19
C ILE A 602 -7.22 11.10 15.49
N GLU A 603 -7.91 11.59 14.47
CA GLU A 603 -9.25 12.19 14.60
C GLU A 603 -10.26 11.17 15.12
N GLU A 604 -10.21 9.93 14.62
CA GLU A 604 -11.03 8.82 15.10
C GLU A 604 -10.69 8.50 16.55
N ALA A 605 -9.41 8.44 16.93
CA ALA A 605 -8.99 8.21 18.31
C ALA A 605 -9.46 9.32 19.27
N ILE A 606 -9.48 10.57 18.83
CA ILE A 606 -9.97 11.72 19.62
C ILE A 606 -11.49 11.72 19.74
N SER A 607 -12.20 11.40 18.66
CA SER A 607 -13.67 11.47 18.61
C SER A 607 -14.36 10.27 19.27
N GLN A 608 -13.75 9.09 19.24
CA GLN A 608 -14.33 7.85 19.76
C GLN A 608 -14.01 7.56 21.23
N GLN A 609 -13.15 8.36 21.85
CA GLN A 609 -12.74 8.19 23.25
C GLN A 609 -13.12 9.43 24.07
N SER A 610 -13.74 9.23 25.23
CA SER A 610 -14.07 10.32 26.16
C SER A 610 -13.03 10.49 27.28
N ASP A 611 -12.22 9.47 27.52
CA ASP A 611 -11.16 9.48 28.54
C ASP A 611 -9.90 10.16 27.97
N PRO A 612 -9.43 11.29 28.54
CA PRO A 612 -8.24 12.00 28.07
C PRO A 612 -6.98 11.14 27.97
N TRP A 613 -6.83 10.14 28.84
CA TRP A 613 -5.70 9.22 28.77
C TRP A 613 -5.82 8.27 27.57
N LYS A 614 -7.01 7.72 27.32
CA LYS A 614 -7.27 6.88 26.13
C LYS A 614 -7.14 7.68 24.84
N ILE A 615 -7.55 8.95 24.83
CA ILE A 615 -7.31 9.87 23.71
C ILE A 615 -5.81 10.06 23.51
N ALA A 616 -5.05 10.37 24.57
CA ALA A 616 -3.61 10.62 24.46
C ALA A 616 -2.84 9.39 23.94
N VAL A 617 -3.14 8.20 24.47
CA VAL A 617 -2.53 6.96 23.98
C VAL A 617 -3.05 6.59 22.59
N GLY A 618 -4.34 6.75 22.33
CA GLY A 618 -4.95 6.47 21.04
C GLY A 618 -4.36 7.35 19.94
N ALA A 619 -4.40 8.68 20.09
CA ALA A 619 -3.78 9.63 19.17
C ALA A 619 -2.26 9.47 19.10
N GLY A 620 -1.58 9.20 20.22
CA GLY A 620 -0.14 8.97 20.24
C GLY A 620 0.27 7.70 19.48
N THR A 621 -0.48 6.61 19.65
CA THR A 621 -0.24 5.34 18.94
C THR A 621 -0.68 5.43 17.48
N ALA A 622 -1.85 5.98 17.17
CA ALA A 622 -2.31 6.25 15.81
C ALA A 622 -1.33 7.15 15.05
N GLY A 623 -0.89 8.26 15.66
CA GLY A 623 0.09 9.16 15.07
C GLY A 623 1.44 8.47 14.86
N THR A 624 2.04 7.93 15.93
CA THR A 624 3.40 7.36 15.84
C THR A 624 3.45 6.08 15.00
N LEU A 625 2.52 5.14 15.21
CA LEU A 625 2.50 3.88 14.46
C LEU A 625 1.98 4.08 13.04
N GLY A 626 0.96 4.93 12.86
CA GLY A 626 0.45 5.31 11.56
C GLY A 626 1.51 5.97 10.69
N GLU A 627 2.25 6.95 11.24
CA GLU A 627 3.38 7.59 10.56
C GLU A 627 4.55 6.63 10.30
N LEU A 628 4.73 5.58 11.10
CA LEU A 628 5.75 4.55 10.85
C LEU A 628 5.22 3.41 9.96
N GLY A 629 3.95 3.46 9.55
CA GLY A 629 3.34 2.57 8.56
C GLY A 629 2.62 1.34 9.13
N ALA A 630 2.49 1.24 10.45
CA ALA A 630 1.68 0.23 11.12
C ALA A 630 0.22 0.70 11.21
N SER A 631 -0.72 -0.24 11.08
CA SER A 631 -2.13 0.09 11.20
C SER A 631 -2.52 0.16 12.68
N ALA A 632 -3.03 1.31 13.10
CA ALA A 632 -3.59 1.56 14.42
C ALA A 632 -4.95 2.23 14.21
N ASN A 633 -6.04 1.51 14.50
CA ASN A 633 -7.41 2.01 14.27
C ASN A 633 -8.18 2.04 15.59
N THR A 634 -9.08 3.01 15.76
CA THR A 634 -9.88 3.15 16.99
C THR A 634 -11.35 3.22 16.65
N TYR A 635 -12.04 2.08 16.68
CA TYR A 635 -13.47 2.05 16.38
C TYR A 635 -14.21 1.11 17.31
N ALA A 636 -15.42 1.52 17.67
CA ALA A 636 -16.42 0.65 18.27
C ALA A 636 -16.89 -0.40 17.24
N PRO A 637 -17.24 -1.63 17.66
CA PRO A 637 -17.96 -2.56 16.80
C PRO A 637 -19.21 -1.88 16.23
N ARG A 638 -19.59 -2.20 14.99
CA ARG A 638 -20.80 -1.61 14.39
C ARG A 638 -22.01 -1.91 15.26
N ILE A 639 -22.97 -1.00 15.29
CA ILE A 639 -24.18 -1.15 16.10
C ILE A 639 -24.97 -2.41 15.77
N THR A 640 -24.95 -2.83 14.51
CA THR A 640 -25.53 -4.09 14.04
C THR A 640 -24.75 -5.31 14.52
N GLN A 641 -23.42 -5.21 14.62
CA GLN A 641 -22.60 -6.25 15.24
C GLN A 641 -22.89 -6.34 16.74
N GLN A 642 -23.02 -5.20 17.42
CA GLN A 642 -23.42 -5.11 18.83
C GLN A 642 -24.77 -5.77 19.04
N LEU A 643 -25.77 -5.40 18.24
CA LEU A 643 -27.10 -6.00 18.26
C LEU A 643 -27.07 -7.53 18.05
N ASN A 644 -26.29 -8.00 17.07
CA ASN A 644 -26.15 -9.43 16.77
C ASN A 644 -25.33 -10.21 17.81
N SER A 645 -24.53 -9.52 18.62
CA SER A 645 -23.73 -10.13 19.69
C SER A 645 -24.51 -10.33 20.98
N ILE A 646 -25.60 -9.57 21.16
CA ILE A 646 -26.49 -9.73 22.29
C ILE A 646 -27.15 -11.10 22.15
N PRO A 647 -26.94 -12.04 23.09
CA PRO A 647 -27.48 -13.39 22.98
C PRO A 647 -28.99 -13.33 22.78
N GLN A 648 -29.48 -13.94 21.70
CA GLN A 648 -30.91 -14.20 21.58
C GLN A 648 -31.26 -15.17 22.71
N TRP A 649 -32.17 -14.77 23.61
CA TRP A 649 -32.52 -15.57 24.78
C TRP A 649 -32.98 -16.97 24.35
N VAL A 650 -32.30 -18.00 24.85
CA VAL A 650 -32.76 -19.39 24.76
C VAL A 650 -33.77 -19.59 25.88
N VAL A 651 -35.00 -19.96 25.55
CA VAL A 651 -36.05 -20.22 26.54
C VAL A 651 -35.63 -21.43 27.37
N PRO A 652 -35.48 -21.32 28.71
CA PRO A 652 -34.96 -22.41 29.55
C PRO A 652 -35.80 -23.70 29.50
N GLU A 653 -37.09 -23.60 29.17
CA GLU A 653 -37.98 -24.75 29.03
C GLU A 653 -37.93 -25.42 27.64
N MET A 654 -37.18 -24.87 26.67
CA MET A 654 -37.04 -25.46 25.33
C MET A 654 -35.68 -26.14 25.19
N GLU A 655 -35.68 -27.46 24.98
CA GLU A 655 -34.46 -28.26 24.73
C GLU A 655 -33.65 -27.77 23.52
N GLN A 656 -34.26 -27.00 22.61
CA GLN A 656 -33.59 -26.41 21.46
C GLN A 656 -34.14 -25.01 21.16
N PRO A 657 -33.28 -23.99 20.95
CA PRO A 657 -33.72 -22.67 20.52
C PRO A 657 -34.43 -22.72 19.16
N PHE A 658 -35.33 -21.78 18.91
CA PHE A 658 -35.89 -21.58 17.57
C PHE A 658 -34.81 -21.08 16.62
N THR A 659 -34.76 -21.66 15.42
CA THR A 659 -33.92 -21.18 14.33
C THR A 659 -34.47 -19.85 13.78
N ALA A 660 -33.62 -19.03 13.16
CA ALA A 660 -34.05 -17.79 12.51
C ALA A 660 -35.17 -18.02 11.47
N GLN A 661 -35.14 -19.18 10.79
CA GLN A 661 -36.18 -19.59 9.84
C GLN A 661 -37.51 -19.89 10.54
N GLU A 662 -37.49 -20.56 11.70
CA GLU A 662 -38.70 -20.81 12.50
C GLU A 662 -39.27 -19.51 13.07
N LEU A 663 -38.42 -18.57 13.48
CA LEU A 663 -38.84 -17.25 13.93
C LEU A 663 -39.50 -16.44 12.81
N GLY A 664 -38.92 -16.46 11.61
CA GLY A 664 -39.52 -15.83 10.44
C GLY A 664 -40.89 -16.44 10.12
N ARG A 665 -41.00 -17.77 10.09
CA ARG A 665 -42.27 -18.44 9.83
C ARG A 665 -43.30 -18.28 10.95
N ALA A 666 -42.86 -18.09 12.19
CA ALA A 666 -43.76 -17.82 13.31
C ALA A 666 -44.38 -16.42 13.20
N ARG A 667 -43.65 -15.46 12.62
CA ARG A 667 -44.20 -14.16 12.26
C ARG A 667 -45.22 -14.27 11.14
N ASP A 668 -44.92 -15.02 10.08
CA ASP A 668 -45.88 -15.25 8.99
C ASP A 668 -47.19 -15.87 9.53
N LEU A 669 -47.08 -16.81 10.47
CA LEU A 669 -48.23 -17.41 11.15
C LEU A 669 -48.99 -16.39 12.01
N ASP A 670 -48.30 -15.41 12.61
CA ASP A 670 -48.94 -14.35 13.38
C ASP A 670 -49.82 -13.46 12.49
N ASP A 671 -49.29 -13.08 11.32
CA ASP A 671 -49.99 -12.29 10.32
C ASP A 671 -51.20 -13.05 9.76
N ASP A 672 -51.06 -14.36 9.51
CA ASP A 672 -52.16 -15.24 9.09
C ASP A 672 -53.27 -15.34 10.15
N VAL A 673 -52.89 -15.40 11.43
CA VAL A 673 -53.83 -15.45 12.55
C VAL A 673 -54.60 -14.14 12.64
N ASP A 674 -53.95 -12.99 12.48
CA ASP A 674 -54.63 -11.70 12.52
C ASP A 674 -55.56 -11.51 11.31
N ALA A 675 -55.13 -11.91 10.12
CA ALA A 675 -56.00 -11.91 8.94
C ALA A 675 -57.24 -12.80 9.12
N TYR A 676 -57.08 -13.97 9.74
CA TYR A 676 -58.19 -14.86 10.08
C TYR A 676 -59.14 -14.23 11.11
N LEU A 677 -58.59 -13.60 12.16
CA LEU A 677 -59.38 -12.92 13.18
C LEU A 677 -60.17 -11.74 12.59
N ASP A 678 -59.57 -10.96 11.71
CA ASP A 678 -60.21 -9.81 11.06
C ASP A 678 -61.34 -10.24 10.11
N ASP A 679 -61.14 -11.27 9.28
CA ASP A 679 -62.22 -11.86 8.46
C ASP A 679 -63.36 -12.37 9.34
N LEU A 680 -63.04 -13.04 10.45
CA LEU A 680 -64.04 -13.55 11.37
C LEU A 680 -64.84 -12.42 12.03
N VAL A 681 -64.16 -11.37 12.51
CA VAL A 681 -64.79 -10.14 13.05
C VAL A 681 -65.72 -9.50 12.01
N GLY A 682 -65.29 -9.42 10.75
CA GLY A 682 -66.10 -8.90 9.65
C GLY A 682 -67.40 -9.68 9.42
N ARG A 683 -67.39 -10.99 9.67
CA ARG A 683 -68.56 -11.87 9.48
C ARG A 683 -69.51 -11.90 10.66
N ILE A 684 -69.01 -11.92 11.89
CA ILE A 684 -69.83 -12.16 13.09
C ILE A 684 -70.00 -10.92 13.99
N GLY A 685 -69.24 -9.86 13.74
CA GLY A 685 -69.19 -8.66 14.58
C GLY A 685 -68.27 -8.83 15.79
N LYS A 686 -67.72 -7.70 16.26
CA LYS A 686 -66.68 -7.65 17.30
C LYS A 686 -67.10 -8.28 18.64
N ASP A 687 -68.33 -8.05 19.07
CA ASP A 687 -68.84 -8.54 20.36
C ASP A 687 -69.06 -10.06 20.37
N ALA A 688 -69.50 -10.61 19.24
CA ALA A 688 -69.62 -12.05 19.05
C ALA A 688 -68.24 -12.72 18.99
N MET A 689 -67.26 -12.02 18.41
CA MET A 689 -65.89 -12.52 18.33
C MET A 689 -65.23 -12.63 19.71
N GLU A 690 -65.36 -11.61 20.57
CA GLU A 690 -64.79 -11.69 21.92
C GLU A 690 -65.39 -12.86 22.72
N THR A 691 -66.67 -13.19 22.46
CA THR A 691 -67.34 -14.34 23.05
C THR A 691 -66.84 -15.67 22.45
N ALA A 692 -66.61 -15.71 21.13
CA ALA A 692 -66.08 -16.87 20.43
C ALA A 692 -64.64 -17.19 20.84
N GLU A 693 -63.79 -16.18 20.96
CA GLU A 693 -62.40 -16.29 21.41
C GLU A 693 -62.32 -16.86 22.83
N LYS A 694 -63.19 -16.41 23.75
CA LYS A 694 -63.32 -16.99 25.10
C LYS A 694 -63.77 -18.45 25.06
N ARG A 695 -64.65 -18.84 24.13
CA ARG A 695 -65.14 -20.21 23.98
C ARG A 695 -64.14 -21.15 23.32
N LEU A 696 -63.30 -20.64 22.43
CA LEU A 696 -62.25 -21.40 21.74
C LEU A 696 -60.99 -21.61 22.59
N GLY A 697 -61.00 -21.22 23.86
CA GLY A 697 -59.85 -21.36 24.75
C GLY A 697 -58.77 -20.29 24.53
N GLY A 698 -59.14 -19.13 23.97
CA GLY A 698 -58.26 -17.99 23.79
C GLY A 698 -57.45 -18.00 22.49
N ARG A 699 -56.53 -17.03 22.37
CA ARG A 699 -55.71 -16.81 21.18
C ARG A 699 -54.79 -17.96 20.84
N ASP A 700 -54.23 -18.65 21.84
CA ASP A 700 -53.30 -19.76 21.61
C ASP A 700 -53.96 -20.89 20.80
N SER A 701 -55.22 -21.19 21.09
CA SER A 701 -56.01 -22.17 20.34
C SER A 701 -56.29 -21.71 18.91
N THR A 702 -56.41 -20.40 18.69
CA THR A 702 -56.55 -19.82 17.35
C THR A 702 -55.25 -19.97 16.56
N VAL A 703 -54.09 -19.69 17.18
CA VAL A 703 -52.77 -19.90 16.57
C VAL A 703 -52.56 -21.37 16.22
N LYS A 704 -52.91 -22.31 17.09
CA LYS A 704 -52.86 -23.75 16.80
C LYS A 704 -53.77 -24.13 15.64
N TYR A 705 -54.98 -23.57 15.59
CA TYR A 705 -55.95 -23.85 14.54
C TYR A 705 -55.46 -23.35 13.17
N VAL A 706 -55.10 -22.06 13.07
CA VAL A 706 -54.61 -21.45 11.83
C VAL A 706 -53.29 -22.10 11.39
N GLY A 707 -52.37 -22.31 12.34
CA GLY A 707 -51.09 -22.96 12.07
C GLY A 707 -51.25 -24.38 11.53
N GLY A 708 -52.18 -25.15 12.09
CA GLY A 708 -52.51 -26.48 11.60
C GLY A 708 -53.16 -26.48 10.22
N GLN A 709 -54.05 -25.53 9.93
CA GLN A 709 -54.69 -25.39 8.61
C GLN A 709 -53.68 -24.99 7.52
N ASN A 710 -52.74 -24.10 7.85
CA ASN A 710 -51.75 -23.57 6.89
C ASN A 710 -50.47 -24.43 6.81
N GLY A 711 -50.42 -25.56 7.52
CA GLY A 711 -49.31 -26.52 7.43
C GLY A 711 -48.00 -26.03 8.08
N TYR A 712 -48.08 -25.15 9.08
CA TYR A 712 -46.92 -24.78 9.89
C TYR A 712 -46.50 -25.95 10.79
N SER A 713 -45.19 -26.09 11.04
CA SER A 713 -44.69 -27.11 11.96
C SER A 713 -45.08 -26.79 13.40
N GLU A 714 -45.20 -27.81 14.27
CA GLU A 714 -45.49 -27.60 15.69
C GLU A 714 -44.51 -26.63 16.35
N ARG A 715 -43.22 -26.69 15.98
CA ARG A 715 -42.20 -25.76 16.48
C ARG A 715 -42.48 -24.30 16.11
N VAL A 716 -43.01 -24.04 14.91
CA VAL A 716 -43.39 -22.68 14.47
C VAL A 716 -44.65 -22.21 15.19
N ILE A 717 -45.61 -23.12 15.40
CA ILE A 717 -46.84 -22.84 16.15
C ILE A 717 -46.51 -22.52 17.62
N ASP A 718 -45.65 -23.30 18.24
CA ASP A 718 -45.18 -23.08 19.62
C ASP A 718 -44.40 -21.77 19.75
N ALA A 719 -43.58 -21.42 18.75
CA ALA A 719 -42.92 -20.12 18.69
C ALA A 719 -43.93 -18.97 18.64
N ALA A 720 -44.93 -19.04 17.76
CA ALA A 720 -45.95 -17.99 17.62
C ALA A 720 -46.77 -17.82 18.92
N ILE A 721 -47.19 -18.93 19.55
CA ILE A 721 -47.87 -18.91 20.86
C ILE A 721 -46.97 -18.29 21.93
N PHE A 722 -45.71 -18.70 21.97
CA PHE A 722 -44.73 -18.19 22.91
C PHE A 722 -44.56 -16.66 22.80
N PHE A 723 -44.51 -16.11 21.58
CA PHE A 723 -44.40 -14.66 21.35
C PHE A 723 -45.69 -13.87 21.60
N ARG A 724 -46.88 -14.49 21.48
CA ARG A 724 -48.17 -13.83 21.75
C ARG A 724 -48.58 -13.77 23.20
N SER A 725 -48.10 -14.69 24.03
CA SER A 725 -48.40 -14.71 25.47
C SER A 725 -47.94 -13.39 26.14
N THR A 726 -48.89 -12.60 26.66
CA THR A 726 -48.64 -11.26 27.23
C THR A 726 -47.71 -11.26 28.44
N ASN A 727 -47.68 -12.36 29.20
CA ASN A 727 -46.71 -12.57 30.27
C ASN A 727 -45.33 -12.92 29.72
N ASN A 728 -45.24 -13.59 28.57
CA ASN A 728 -43.95 -13.94 27.99
C ASN A 728 -43.33 -12.78 27.20
N GLN A 729 -44.15 -11.92 26.59
CA GLN A 729 -43.71 -10.67 25.97
C GLN A 729 -42.96 -9.76 26.94
N LYS A 730 -43.34 -9.71 28.22
CA LYS A 730 -42.66 -8.91 29.24
C LYS A 730 -41.51 -9.63 29.94
N LYS A 731 -41.45 -10.97 29.87
CA LYS A 731 -40.58 -11.80 30.71
C LYS A 731 -39.45 -12.51 29.96
N TYR A 732 -39.54 -12.64 28.63
CA TYR A 732 -38.57 -13.40 27.80
C TYR A 732 -38.02 -12.62 26.60
N ARG A 733 -38.21 -11.30 26.59
CA ARG A 733 -37.43 -10.42 25.71
C ARG A 733 -36.11 -10.16 26.43
N ASN A 734 -34.96 -10.44 25.79
CA ASN A 734 -33.66 -10.08 26.35
C ASN A 734 -33.71 -8.57 26.67
N PRO A 735 -33.76 -8.17 27.95
CA PRO A 735 -33.92 -6.77 28.31
C PRO A 735 -32.76 -5.95 27.74
N GLU A 736 -31.56 -6.53 27.71
CA GLU A 736 -30.36 -5.91 27.14
C GLU A 736 -30.52 -5.67 25.64
N TRP A 737 -31.22 -6.54 24.90
CA TRP A 737 -31.47 -6.33 23.47
C TRP A 737 -32.45 -5.18 23.24
N TYR A 738 -33.55 -5.12 24.01
CA TYR A 738 -34.51 -4.02 23.89
C TYR A 738 -33.95 -2.69 24.37
N ASP A 739 -33.26 -2.69 25.50
CA ASP A 739 -32.56 -1.52 26.02
C ASP A 739 -31.51 -1.06 25.02
N PHE A 740 -30.78 -1.99 24.39
CA PHE A 740 -29.84 -1.65 23.33
C PHE A 740 -30.56 -1.02 22.14
N VAL A 741 -31.58 -1.67 21.58
CA VAL A 741 -32.35 -1.14 20.43
C VAL A 741 -32.96 0.21 20.75
N PHE A 742 -33.52 0.39 21.95
CA PHE A 742 -34.14 1.62 22.41
C PHE A 742 -33.13 2.75 22.63
N ASN A 743 -31.98 2.47 23.25
CA ASN A 743 -30.96 3.49 23.50
C ASN A 743 -30.18 3.84 22.23
N ASN A 744 -30.32 3.04 21.16
CA ASN A 744 -29.58 3.18 19.91
C ASN A 744 -30.49 3.34 18.68
N GLN A 745 -31.76 3.73 18.85
CA GLN A 745 -32.74 3.78 17.75
C GLN A 745 -32.27 4.62 16.56
N GLU A 746 -31.72 5.81 16.83
CA GLU A 746 -31.29 6.73 15.78
C GLU A 746 -30.11 6.17 14.97
N ALA A 747 -29.12 5.59 15.67
CA ALA A 747 -27.99 4.95 14.99
C ALA A 747 -28.39 3.64 14.29
N LEU A 748 -29.39 2.90 14.79
CA LEU A 748 -29.98 1.75 14.09
C LEU A 748 -30.84 2.17 12.87
N ARG A 749 -31.46 3.36 12.90
CA ARG A 749 -32.14 3.96 11.73
C ARG A 749 -31.16 4.35 10.63
N GLN A 750 -30.00 4.85 11.02
CA GLN A 750 -28.93 5.24 10.10
C GLN A 750 -28.19 4.03 9.53
N ALA A 751 -27.99 2.95 10.30
CA ALA A 751 -27.24 1.76 9.89
C ALA A 751 -27.94 0.83 8.85
N ASP A 752 -28.90 1.37 8.10
CA ASP A 752 -29.68 0.75 7.01
C ASP A 752 -30.77 -0.27 7.40
N SER A 753 -31.85 -0.26 6.62
CA SER A 753 -33.17 -0.88 6.86
C SER A 753 -33.20 -2.41 6.85
N TRP A 754 -32.09 -3.06 6.45
CA TRP A 754 -32.02 -4.52 6.34
C TRP A 754 -31.94 -5.24 7.69
N VAL A 755 -31.55 -4.55 8.76
CA VAL A 755 -31.45 -5.13 10.13
C VAL A 755 -32.79 -5.75 10.58
N PHE A 756 -33.91 -5.17 10.13
CA PHE A 756 -35.26 -5.63 10.47
C PHE A 756 -36.08 -6.06 9.25
N GLY A 757 -35.45 -6.27 8.09
CA GLY A 757 -36.08 -6.74 6.86
C GLY A 757 -36.93 -5.71 6.11
N ASN A 758 -37.62 -4.79 6.79
CA ASN A 758 -38.20 -3.58 6.19
C ASN A 758 -38.35 -2.42 7.20
N ARG A 759 -38.63 -1.21 6.69
CA ARG A 759 -38.80 0.03 7.46
C ARG A 759 -40.00 -0.01 8.42
N ASP A 760 -41.10 -0.65 8.04
CA ASP A 760 -42.31 -0.77 8.88
C ASP A 760 -42.06 -1.63 10.13
N THR A 761 -41.29 -2.71 9.98
CA THR A 761 -40.88 -3.59 11.09
C THR A 761 -39.97 -2.82 12.05
N GLN A 762 -39.07 -2.03 11.50
CA GLN A 762 -38.16 -1.20 12.28
C GLN A 762 -38.93 -0.14 13.09
N ASP A 763 -39.85 0.61 12.46
CA ASP A 763 -40.66 1.61 13.15
C ASP A 763 -41.61 0.98 14.18
N TYR A 764 -42.18 -0.21 13.89
CA TYR A 764 -42.96 -0.98 14.85
C TYR A 764 -42.14 -1.40 16.08
N LEU A 765 -40.92 -1.91 15.89
CA LEU A 765 -40.05 -2.31 16.99
C LEU A 765 -39.61 -1.10 17.83
N PHE A 766 -39.36 0.04 17.20
CA PHE A 766 -39.04 1.28 17.92
C PHE A 766 -40.21 1.81 18.73
N GLN A 767 -41.41 1.88 18.14
CA GLN A 767 -42.62 2.24 18.86
C GLN A 767 -42.86 1.29 20.05
N ARG A 768 -42.69 -0.01 19.85
CA ARG A 768 -42.92 -1.00 20.90
C ARG A 768 -41.86 -0.96 22.01
N SER A 769 -40.61 -0.69 21.68
CA SER A 769 -39.55 -0.52 22.69
C SER A 769 -39.80 0.70 23.58
N ALA A 770 -40.36 1.79 23.02
CA ALA A 770 -40.77 2.97 23.78
C ALA A 770 -41.96 2.73 24.72
N GLU A 771 -42.87 1.80 24.37
CA GLU A 771 -44.01 1.42 25.22
C GLU A 771 -43.63 0.49 26.39
N VAL A 772 -42.50 -0.21 26.30
CA VAL A 772 -42.05 -1.16 27.34
C VAL A 772 -41.32 -0.45 28.49
N LYS A 773 -40.69 0.70 28.20
CA LYS A 773 -40.00 1.55 29.17
C LYS A 773 -40.98 2.48 29.87
#